data_AF-A0AA36HKM3-F1
#
_entry.id   AF-A0AA36HKM3-F1
#
_cell.length_a   1.000
_cell.length_b   1.000
_cell.length_c   1.000
_cell.angle_alpha   90.00
_cell.angle_beta   90.00
_cell.angle_gamma   90.00
#
_symmetry.space_group_name_H-M   'P 1'
#
loop_
_entity.id
_entity.type
_entity.pdbx_description
1 polymer ?
#
loop_
_entity_poly.entity_id
_entity_poly.type
_entity_poly.pdbx_seq_one_letter_code
_entity_poly.pdbx_strand_id
1 'polypeptide(L)'
;MESMKRSPTFLVGTVQQKDILGEFQKREEHYTEEYSKNKPLCFSARAYQQPHPAKVRMGYKDADATLTSPMLLGVCDGVSQLEEFQMDPSLLPNELLRTCEELAMLQLMPDTQIAPQDQYRGPISLLKEAYQETTSFGSTTVLLAALDNSTRIHGKLHPMIAVLSIGDCELLMLRRTNGRQSELEAVFHTEMQRIDYNVQTPLQLARVDERIDEDGVTELALDYKLDSRRCLAKMIKGFAFKILSPRDITGVLNMIGVHPAVVPENIERPAADNAMSFFNALAEFAYDMDSQQMKAQMPGGIQYPEIYDEAMDVLTVFKLSRQLAMINLVDDFNFKDFWEPIPKRFRALLSGMINFCRYKEAKVIVITGMKEDVQVLDSARLELVEKLNQVDSELTAAQERHNAELQDTWSAENEVAEARATIDKLTRQRSSAERVVEDAEKKRTGVKERVRQGEQRIEQLREQVISLQGQIAESPEGLEKEIEELKGGVRQLKAVLEDKANQRRSHSQRDQTFARLIKHMEGYKDELTRVGNVAASAEAAKQRSVSSREELKQLRQSLEAARQDGAELDQSLKTIVADTERAKQVHSERMEQLEERRQQALQQHQELQAKRTEEQRQLHQLQSQRLELEAEVAAARRAHEVEMGELRAIWKAVLDKAESYNLSLEALFHEHGYSSYGDCPAA
;
A
#
# COMPACT_ATOMS: atom_id res chain seq x y z
N MET A 1 4.85 -31.12 51.75
CA MET A 1 4.03 -30.02 51.19
C MET A 1 4.90 -29.25 50.24
N GLU A 2 4.51 -28.89 49.03
CA GLU A 2 3.41 -29.29 48.17
C GLU A 2 3.86 -28.87 46.77
N SER A 3 3.72 -29.79 45.83
CA SER A 3 4.38 -29.74 44.53
C SER A 3 3.65 -28.84 43.54
N MET A 4 4.45 -28.05 42.82
CA MET A 4 4.14 -27.49 41.50
C MET A 4 3.33 -28.47 40.64
N LYS A 5 2.16 -28.02 40.15
CA LYS A 5 1.39 -28.75 39.14
C LYS A 5 1.82 -28.28 37.74
N ARG A 6 2.20 -29.28 36.96
CA ARG A 6 2.74 -29.29 35.59
C ARG A 6 1.90 -28.53 34.56
N SER A 7 2.59 -27.95 33.58
CA SER A 7 2.00 -27.59 32.28
C SER A 7 1.56 -28.88 31.54
N PRO A 8 0.47 -28.85 30.76
CA PRO A 8 -0.01 -30.03 30.08
C PRO A 8 0.86 -30.32 28.86
N THR A 9 1.50 -31.49 28.91
CA THR A 9 2.15 -32.18 27.80
C THR A 9 1.18 -32.36 26.64
N PHE A 10 1.63 -32.06 25.42
CA PHE A 10 0.96 -32.42 24.17
C PHE A 10 0.67 -33.94 24.16
N LEU A 11 -0.60 -34.30 24.28
CA LEU A 11 -1.10 -35.65 24.08
C LEU A 11 -1.81 -35.69 22.72
N VAL A 12 -1.15 -36.31 21.74
CA VAL A 12 -1.68 -36.56 20.41
C VAL A 12 -2.71 -37.69 20.49
N GLY A 13 -3.96 -37.42 20.09
CA GLY A 13 -4.99 -38.45 19.87
C GLY A 13 -6.22 -38.42 20.78
N THR A 14 -6.52 -37.31 21.47
CA THR A 14 -7.75 -37.20 22.28
C THR A 14 -8.97 -36.77 21.46
N VAL A 15 -10.18 -37.16 21.90
CA VAL A 15 -11.47 -36.77 21.27
C VAL A 15 -11.58 -35.24 21.15
N GLN A 16 -11.04 -34.50 22.12
CA GLN A 16 -10.95 -33.04 22.09
C GLN A 16 -10.10 -32.49 20.93
N GLN A 17 -9.02 -33.17 20.52
CA GLN A 17 -8.27 -32.77 19.32
C GLN A 17 -9.03 -33.05 18.03
N LYS A 18 -9.87 -34.09 17.98
CA LYS A 18 -10.80 -34.31 16.85
C LYS A 18 -11.93 -33.26 16.81
N ASP A 19 -12.39 -32.79 17.97
CA ASP A 19 -13.36 -31.70 18.03
C ASP A 19 -12.71 -30.36 17.65
N ILE A 20 -11.45 -30.12 18.04
CA ILE A 20 -10.69 -28.91 17.66
C ILE A 20 -10.31 -28.95 16.16
N LEU A 21 -9.88 -30.08 15.62
CA LEU A 21 -9.65 -30.27 14.18
C LEU A 21 -10.96 -30.22 13.39
N GLY A 22 -12.06 -30.75 13.94
CA GLY A 22 -13.39 -30.63 13.37
C GLY A 22 -13.95 -29.21 13.42
N GLU A 23 -13.65 -28.43 14.46
CA GLU A 23 -13.91 -26.98 14.52
C GLU A 23 -13.02 -26.20 13.56
N PHE A 24 -11.77 -26.62 13.36
CA PHE A 24 -10.85 -25.99 12.42
C PHE A 24 -11.29 -26.26 10.98
N GLN A 25 -11.64 -27.50 10.65
CA GLN A 25 -12.10 -27.91 9.33
C GLN A 25 -13.48 -27.31 9.02
N LYS A 26 -14.39 -27.22 10.01
CA LYS A 26 -15.65 -26.47 9.87
C LYS A 26 -15.43 -24.96 9.75
N ARG A 27 -14.41 -24.39 10.41
CA ARG A 27 -14.04 -22.97 10.23
C ARG A 27 -13.42 -22.72 8.86
N GLU A 28 -12.59 -23.62 8.36
CA GLU A 28 -11.96 -23.54 7.04
C GLU A 28 -12.99 -23.74 5.93
N GLU A 29 -13.95 -24.66 6.11
CA GLU A 29 -15.15 -24.79 5.26
C GLU A 29 -16.03 -23.54 5.36
N HIS A 30 -16.20 -22.92 6.54
CA HIS A 30 -16.91 -21.64 6.67
C HIS A 30 -16.21 -20.49 5.95
N TYR A 31 -14.88 -20.43 5.98
CA TYR A 31 -14.11 -19.40 5.28
C TYR A 31 -14.07 -19.64 3.77
N THR A 32 -14.05 -20.90 3.33
CA THR A 32 -14.14 -21.27 1.91
C THR A 32 -15.55 -21.02 1.36
N GLU A 33 -16.59 -21.25 2.17
CA GLU A 33 -17.98 -20.89 1.84
C GLU A 33 -18.22 -19.36 1.90
N GLU A 34 -17.57 -18.61 2.79
CA GLU A 34 -17.64 -17.14 2.86
C GLU A 34 -17.00 -16.47 1.63
N TYR A 35 -15.90 -17.02 1.09
CA TYR A 35 -15.33 -16.56 -0.17
C TYR A 35 -16.12 -17.01 -1.42
N SER A 36 -17.00 -18.01 -1.29
CA SER A 36 -17.82 -18.50 -2.39
C SER A 36 -19.05 -17.63 -2.70
N LYS A 37 -19.42 -16.72 -1.78
CA LYS A 37 -20.50 -15.75 -1.96
C LYS A 37 -19.99 -14.36 -1.58
N ASN A 38 -19.32 -13.69 -2.52
CA ASN A 38 -18.95 -12.28 -2.42
C ASN A 38 -20.21 -11.43 -2.20
N LYS A 39 -20.64 -11.30 -0.94
CA LYS A 39 -21.71 -10.39 -0.55
C LYS A 39 -21.19 -8.97 -0.71
N PRO A 40 -22.00 -8.05 -1.24
CA PRO A 40 -21.63 -6.65 -1.28
C PRO A 40 -21.36 -6.16 0.15
N LEU A 41 -20.31 -5.36 0.32
CA LEU A 41 -20.04 -4.66 1.56
C LEU A 41 -20.84 -3.36 1.58
N CYS A 42 -21.08 -2.83 2.78
CA CYS A 42 -21.63 -1.50 3.02
C CYS A 42 -20.91 -0.85 4.21
N PHE A 43 -20.91 0.48 4.25
CA PHE A 43 -20.50 1.21 5.44
C PHE A 43 -21.57 1.09 6.53
N SER A 44 -21.11 0.78 7.74
CA SER A 44 -21.88 1.03 8.96
C SER A 44 -21.31 2.29 9.60
N ALA A 45 -21.95 3.43 9.33
CA ALA A 45 -21.40 4.74 9.63
C ALA A 45 -22.28 5.56 10.58
N ARG A 46 -21.63 6.49 11.28
CA ARG A 46 -22.25 7.57 12.05
C ARG A 46 -21.44 8.83 11.83
N ALA A 47 -22.12 9.96 11.68
CA ALA A 47 -21.50 11.28 11.65
C ALA A 47 -21.70 11.99 12.99
N TYR A 48 -20.73 12.84 13.33
CA TYR A 48 -20.82 13.82 14.38
C TYR A 48 -20.22 15.12 13.86
N GLN A 49 -20.98 16.20 13.93
CA GLN A 49 -20.59 17.51 13.46
C GLN A 49 -20.83 18.51 14.59
N GLN A 50 -19.84 19.34 14.86
CA GLN A 50 -19.90 20.35 15.91
C GLN A 50 -19.27 21.65 15.43
N PRO A 51 -20.06 22.72 15.23
CA PRO A 51 -19.51 24.01 14.83
C PRO A 51 -18.62 24.59 15.93
N HIS A 52 -17.57 25.29 15.50
CA HIS A 52 -16.63 25.92 16.43
C HIS A 52 -17.36 26.90 17.38
N PRO A 53 -17.17 26.82 18.72
CA PRO A 53 -17.93 27.64 19.68
C PRO A 53 -17.83 29.16 19.45
N ALA A 54 -16.72 29.65 18.88
CA ALA A 54 -16.59 31.06 18.52
C ALA A 54 -17.51 31.46 17.36
N LYS A 55 -17.66 30.60 16.32
CA LYS A 55 -18.54 30.83 15.17
C LYS A 55 -20.00 30.90 15.64
N VAL A 56 -20.40 29.95 16.49
CA VAL A 56 -21.75 29.91 17.11
C VAL A 56 -22.05 31.19 17.92
N ARG A 57 -21.09 31.67 18.73
CA ARG A 57 -21.26 32.91 19.52
C ARG A 57 -21.39 34.16 18.65
N MET A 58 -20.73 34.18 17.50
CA MET A 58 -20.78 35.28 16.55
C MET A 58 -21.99 35.20 15.60
N GLY A 59 -22.78 34.13 15.68
CA GLY A 59 -23.96 33.94 14.84
C GLY A 59 -23.67 33.44 13.42
N TYR A 60 -22.42 33.05 13.13
CA TYR A 60 -22.06 32.41 11.86
C TYR A 60 -22.78 31.06 11.72
N LYS A 61 -23.24 30.76 10.52
CA LYS A 61 -23.77 29.44 10.17
C LYS A 61 -22.65 28.41 10.14
N ASP A 62 -23.03 27.17 10.40
CA ASP A 62 -22.12 26.04 10.25
C ASP A 62 -21.91 25.78 8.75
N ALA A 63 -20.70 26.04 8.28
CA ALA A 63 -20.34 25.89 6.88
C ALA A 63 -20.02 24.43 6.52
N ASP A 64 -19.75 23.60 7.52
CA ASP A 64 -19.31 22.23 7.33
C ASP A 64 -20.50 21.34 6.96
N ALA A 65 -20.24 20.26 6.22
CA ALA A 65 -21.24 19.27 5.89
C ALA A 65 -20.67 17.85 6.04
N THR A 66 -21.48 16.93 6.53
CA THR A 66 -21.11 15.52 6.70
C THR A 66 -22.18 14.63 6.07
N LEU A 67 -21.74 13.56 5.42
CA LEU A 67 -22.57 12.58 4.72
C LEU A 67 -22.23 11.17 5.18
N THR A 68 -23.27 10.40 5.51
CA THR A 68 -23.16 8.98 5.79
C THR A 68 -24.25 8.21 5.04
N SER A 69 -23.83 7.44 4.05
CA SER A 69 -24.64 6.52 3.28
C SER A 69 -24.01 5.11 3.29
N PRO A 70 -24.77 4.03 3.07
CA PRO A 70 -24.21 2.69 2.95
C PRO A 70 -23.09 2.57 1.90
N MET A 71 -23.13 3.37 0.83
CA MET A 71 -22.17 3.31 -0.28
C MET A 71 -21.20 4.49 -0.32
N LEU A 72 -21.46 5.57 0.41
CA LEU A 72 -20.67 6.79 0.34
C LEU A 72 -20.55 7.46 1.71
N LEU A 73 -19.34 7.82 2.09
CA LEU A 73 -19.05 8.73 3.19
C LEU A 73 -18.49 10.03 2.61
N GLY A 74 -18.87 11.16 3.18
CA GLY A 74 -18.41 12.46 2.71
C GLY A 74 -18.24 13.47 3.84
N VAL A 75 -17.22 14.32 3.71
CA VAL A 75 -17.01 15.50 4.56
C VAL A 75 -16.63 16.68 3.67
N CYS A 76 -17.24 17.82 3.93
CA CYS A 76 -16.91 19.09 3.31
C CYS A 76 -16.67 20.13 4.40
N ASP A 77 -15.53 20.83 4.36
CA ASP A 77 -15.25 22.00 5.21
C ASP A 77 -15.49 23.25 4.36
N GLY A 78 -16.59 23.95 4.68
CA GLY A 78 -17.05 25.11 3.94
C GLY A 78 -16.35 26.39 4.40
N VAL A 79 -16.02 27.26 3.45
CA VAL A 79 -15.32 28.52 3.75
C VAL A 79 -16.25 29.51 4.44
N SER A 80 -16.14 29.65 5.75
CA SER A 80 -17.03 30.51 6.55
C SER A 80 -16.89 32.01 6.25
N GLN A 81 -15.76 32.45 5.69
CA GLN A 81 -15.51 33.85 5.29
C GLN A 81 -16.46 34.34 4.20
N LEU A 82 -17.17 33.43 3.51
CA LEU A 82 -18.15 33.79 2.49
C LEU A 82 -19.34 34.58 3.06
N GLU A 83 -19.60 34.51 4.37
CA GLU A 83 -20.61 35.35 5.01
C GLU A 83 -20.27 36.85 4.93
N GLU A 84 -18.99 37.23 4.85
CA GLU A 84 -18.57 38.62 4.65
C GLU A 84 -19.05 39.18 3.30
N PHE A 85 -19.22 38.29 2.32
CA PHE A 85 -19.74 38.59 0.99
C PHE A 85 -21.27 38.39 0.88
N GLN A 86 -21.98 38.24 2.01
CA GLN A 86 -23.42 37.98 2.08
C GLN A 86 -23.85 36.69 1.38
N MET A 87 -22.94 35.71 1.29
CA MET A 87 -23.24 34.37 0.81
C MET A 87 -23.39 33.41 1.99
N ASP A 88 -24.25 32.41 1.85
CA ASP A 88 -24.44 31.39 2.86
C ASP A 88 -23.42 30.25 2.65
N PRO A 89 -22.41 30.10 3.53
CA PRO A 89 -21.28 29.21 3.32
C PRO A 89 -21.68 27.73 3.40
N SER A 90 -22.87 27.40 3.93
CA SER A 90 -23.32 26.02 4.06
C SER A 90 -23.94 25.46 2.78
N LEU A 91 -24.32 26.30 1.82
CA LEU A 91 -25.15 25.86 0.68
C LEU A 91 -24.41 24.90 -0.26
N LEU A 92 -23.25 25.31 -0.80
CA LEU A 92 -22.46 24.46 -1.70
C LEU A 92 -22.01 23.13 -1.05
N PRO A 93 -21.42 23.12 0.17
CA PRO A 93 -21.08 21.87 0.86
C PRO A 93 -22.24 20.88 0.98
N ASN A 94 -23.42 21.36 1.39
CA ASN A 94 -24.60 20.52 1.59
C ASN A 94 -25.21 20.04 0.28
N GLU A 95 -25.32 20.92 -0.73
CA GLU A 95 -25.83 20.54 -2.05
C GLU A 95 -24.91 19.52 -2.71
N LEU A 96 -23.59 19.76 -2.69
CA LEU A 96 -22.60 18.87 -3.28
C LEU A 96 -22.66 17.46 -2.69
N LEU A 97 -22.65 17.34 -1.36
CA LEU A 97 -22.72 16.03 -0.71
C LEU A 97 -24.05 15.33 -0.99
N ARG A 98 -25.17 16.06 -1.03
CA ARG A 98 -26.48 15.49 -1.39
C ARG A 98 -26.47 14.93 -2.81
N THR A 99 -25.97 15.69 -3.78
CA THR A 99 -25.89 15.24 -5.17
C THR A 99 -24.93 14.06 -5.31
N CYS A 100 -23.79 14.06 -4.60
CA CYS A 100 -22.90 12.90 -4.55
C CYS A 100 -23.59 11.66 -3.98
N GLU A 101 -24.42 11.81 -2.93
CA GLU A 101 -25.19 10.70 -2.36
C GLU A 101 -26.19 10.12 -3.38
N GLU A 102 -26.96 10.98 -4.04
CA GLU A 102 -27.95 10.57 -5.04
C GLU A 102 -27.30 9.79 -6.18
N LEU A 103 -26.21 10.32 -6.75
CA LEU A 103 -25.45 9.65 -7.80
C LEU A 103 -24.81 8.35 -7.30
N ALA A 104 -24.18 8.35 -6.12
CA ALA A 104 -23.56 7.16 -5.57
C ALA A 104 -24.57 6.05 -5.29
N MET A 105 -25.75 6.39 -4.76
CA MET A 105 -26.82 5.43 -4.52
C MET A 105 -27.35 4.84 -5.83
N LEU A 106 -27.42 5.62 -6.91
CA LEU A 106 -27.79 5.11 -8.23
C LEU A 106 -26.70 4.21 -8.84
N GLN A 107 -25.43 4.60 -8.69
CA GLN A 107 -24.30 3.98 -9.41
C GLN A 107 -23.65 2.80 -8.67
N LEU A 108 -23.70 2.77 -7.33
CA LEU A 108 -22.95 1.82 -6.49
C LEU A 108 -23.82 0.82 -5.74
N MET A 109 -25.15 1.02 -5.71
CA MET A 109 -26.04 0.09 -5.00
C MET A 109 -26.02 -1.31 -5.63
N PRO A 110 -25.79 -2.36 -4.83
CA PRO A 110 -25.83 -3.73 -5.32
C PRO A 110 -27.17 -4.06 -5.97
N ASP A 111 -27.14 -4.90 -7.02
CA ASP A 111 -28.31 -5.39 -7.76
C ASP A 111 -29.11 -4.34 -8.56
N THR A 112 -28.62 -3.10 -8.65
CA THR A 112 -29.21 -2.06 -9.49
C THR A 112 -28.77 -2.27 -10.96
N GLN A 113 -29.73 -2.43 -11.87
CA GLN A 113 -29.43 -2.49 -13.31
C GLN A 113 -29.20 -1.08 -13.84
N ILE A 114 -27.94 -0.75 -14.11
CA ILE A 114 -27.52 0.57 -14.58
C ILE A 114 -27.10 0.46 -16.05
N ALA A 115 -27.53 1.42 -16.86
CA ALA A 115 -27.12 1.47 -18.26
C ALA A 115 -25.59 1.70 -18.37
N PRO A 116 -24.90 1.16 -19.40
CA PRO A 116 -23.44 1.23 -19.48
C PRO A 116 -22.87 2.66 -19.40
N GLN A 117 -23.62 3.66 -19.90
CA GLN A 117 -23.21 5.05 -19.85
C GLN A 117 -23.21 5.65 -18.43
N ASP A 118 -24.10 5.14 -17.55
CA ASP A 118 -24.35 5.66 -16.20
C ASP A 118 -23.63 4.83 -15.13
N GLN A 119 -22.76 3.89 -15.53
CA GLN A 119 -21.98 3.08 -14.59
C GLN A 119 -21.00 3.95 -13.80
N TYR A 120 -20.74 3.56 -12.55
CA TYR A 120 -19.72 4.19 -11.72
C TYR A 120 -18.34 4.15 -12.40
N ARG A 121 -17.73 5.32 -12.60
CA ARG A 121 -16.39 5.48 -13.22
C ARG A 121 -15.34 5.99 -12.24
N GLY A 122 -15.51 5.68 -10.96
CA GLY A 122 -14.63 6.13 -9.90
C GLY A 122 -15.03 7.47 -9.27
N PRO A 123 -14.38 7.84 -8.16
CA PRO A 123 -14.82 8.93 -7.30
C PRO A 123 -14.62 10.32 -7.93
N ILE A 124 -13.66 10.46 -8.86
CA ILE A 124 -13.43 11.70 -9.61
C ILE A 124 -14.61 12.00 -10.54
N SER A 125 -15.08 11.00 -11.28
CA SER A 125 -16.22 11.15 -12.19
C SER A 125 -17.49 11.46 -11.41
N LEU A 126 -17.72 10.74 -10.30
CA LEU A 126 -18.83 10.99 -9.38
C LEU A 126 -18.84 12.43 -8.86
N LEU A 127 -17.72 12.93 -8.32
CA LEU A 127 -17.65 14.29 -7.81
C LEU A 127 -17.83 15.33 -8.92
N LYS A 128 -17.28 15.08 -10.11
CA LYS A 128 -17.40 15.98 -11.26
C LYS A 128 -18.86 16.10 -11.72
N GLU A 129 -19.56 14.98 -11.87
CA GLU A 129 -20.98 14.95 -12.23
C GLU A 129 -21.81 15.65 -11.16
N ALA A 130 -21.57 15.34 -9.88
CA ALA A 130 -22.25 16.01 -8.78
C ALA A 130 -22.04 17.53 -8.79
N TYR A 131 -20.79 17.97 -8.97
CA TYR A 131 -20.46 19.39 -9.03
C TYR A 131 -21.13 20.10 -10.20
N GLN A 132 -21.25 19.45 -11.37
CA GLN A 132 -21.94 20.01 -12.53
C GLN A 132 -23.44 20.21 -12.30
N GLU A 133 -24.06 19.39 -11.46
CA GLU A 133 -25.47 19.50 -11.09
C GLU A 133 -25.73 20.50 -9.95
N THR A 134 -24.71 20.88 -9.17
CA THR A 134 -24.85 21.92 -8.14
C THR A 134 -25.06 23.32 -8.73
N THR A 135 -25.84 24.13 -8.01
CA THR A 135 -26.16 25.52 -8.39
C THR A 135 -25.76 26.55 -7.34
N SER A 136 -25.52 26.14 -6.10
CA SER A 136 -25.21 27.03 -4.99
C SER A 136 -23.80 27.60 -5.09
N PHE A 137 -23.68 28.91 -4.91
CA PHE A 137 -22.39 29.56 -4.77
C PHE A 137 -21.74 29.19 -3.44
N GLY A 138 -20.42 29.03 -3.45
CA GLY A 138 -19.64 28.74 -2.25
C GLY A 138 -18.23 28.28 -2.56
N SER A 139 -17.51 27.91 -1.50
CA SER A 139 -16.17 27.30 -1.57
C SER A 139 -16.06 26.27 -0.46
N THR A 140 -15.48 25.12 -0.75
CA THR A 140 -15.36 24.02 0.20
C THR A 140 -14.17 23.12 -0.12
N THR A 141 -13.55 22.55 0.90
CA THR A 141 -12.75 21.33 0.73
C THR A 141 -13.69 20.12 0.66
N VAL A 142 -13.24 18.98 0.15
CA VAL A 142 -14.08 17.79 0.03
C VAL A 142 -13.26 16.51 0.21
N LEU A 143 -13.81 15.58 0.99
CA LEU A 143 -13.32 14.22 1.13
C LEU A 143 -14.47 13.25 0.92
N LEU A 144 -14.31 12.31 0.00
CA LEU A 144 -15.27 11.25 -0.30
C LEU A 144 -14.60 9.89 -0.14
N ALA A 145 -15.33 8.93 0.45
CA ALA A 145 -14.98 7.52 0.46
C ALA A 145 -16.17 6.70 -0.06
N ALA A 146 -16.02 6.14 -1.25
CA ALA A 146 -17.03 5.34 -1.93
C ALA A 146 -16.71 3.85 -1.80
N LEU A 147 -17.71 3.03 -1.51
CA LEU A 147 -17.57 1.58 -1.45
C LEU A 147 -17.98 0.95 -2.78
N ASP A 148 -16.97 0.59 -3.56
CA ASP A 148 -17.13 -0.01 -4.87
C ASP A 148 -17.23 -1.53 -4.76
N ASN A 149 -18.46 -2.04 -4.89
CA ASN A 149 -18.74 -3.47 -4.96
C ASN A 149 -18.68 -4.05 -6.39
N SER A 150 -18.34 -3.24 -7.39
CA SER A 150 -18.35 -3.66 -8.81
C SER A 150 -16.97 -4.11 -9.33
N THR A 151 -15.88 -3.69 -8.67
CA THR A 151 -14.51 -4.00 -9.10
C THR A 151 -14.27 -5.51 -9.19
N ARG A 152 -13.68 -5.95 -10.31
CA ARG A 152 -13.31 -7.35 -10.57
C ARG A 152 -11.82 -7.51 -10.83
N ILE A 153 -11.17 -8.39 -10.06
CA ILE A 153 -9.76 -8.75 -10.23
C ILE A 153 -9.72 -10.26 -10.53
N HIS A 154 -9.10 -10.64 -11.64
CA HIS A 154 -9.07 -12.02 -12.15
C HIS A 154 -10.47 -12.70 -12.23
N GLY A 155 -11.49 -11.92 -12.62
CA GLY A 155 -12.88 -12.39 -12.76
C GLY A 155 -13.66 -12.54 -11.44
N LYS A 156 -12.99 -12.39 -10.29
CA LYS A 156 -13.61 -12.38 -8.96
C LYS A 156 -13.98 -10.97 -8.56
N LEU A 157 -15.09 -10.83 -7.82
CA LEU A 157 -15.54 -9.54 -7.30
C LEU A 157 -14.70 -9.17 -6.07
N HIS A 158 -14.13 -7.99 -6.07
CA HIS A 158 -13.30 -7.47 -4.98
C HIS A 158 -13.89 -6.12 -4.55
N PRO A 159 -14.61 -6.06 -3.42
CA PRO A 159 -15.06 -4.80 -2.86
C PRO A 159 -13.87 -3.91 -2.53
N MET A 160 -13.88 -2.68 -3.02
CA MET A 160 -12.81 -1.69 -2.83
C MET A 160 -13.36 -0.42 -2.18
N ILE A 161 -12.54 0.26 -1.39
CA ILE A 161 -12.84 1.62 -0.93
C ILE A 161 -12.08 2.58 -1.85
N ALA A 162 -12.81 3.39 -2.60
CA ALA A 162 -12.25 4.46 -3.44
C ALA A 162 -12.31 5.78 -2.67
N VAL A 163 -11.16 6.44 -2.49
CA VAL A 163 -11.05 7.69 -1.73
C VAL A 163 -10.68 8.84 -2.66
N LEU A 164 -11.30 10.00 -2.48
CA LEU A 164 -10.95 11.26 -3.11
C LEU A 164 -10.88 12.34 -2.04
N SER A 165 -9.80 13.12 -2.04
CA SER A 165 -9.65 14.30 -1.18
C SER A 165 -9.19 15.49 -2.00
N ILE A 166 -9.79 16.65 -1.75
CA ILE A 166 -9.41 17.97 -2.25
C ILE A 166 -9.37 18.91 -1.05
N GLY A 167 -8.20 19.48 -0.77
CA GLY A 167 -7.98 20.33 0.39
C GLY A 167 -7.39 19.58 1.57
N ASP A 168 -7.75 19.98 2.79
CA ASP A 168 -7.17 19.48 4.03
C ASP A 168 -8.13 18.62 4.88
N CYS A 169 -9.18 18.08 4.27
CA CYS A 169 -9.96 16.99 4.88
C CYS A 169 -9.15 15.69 4.90
N GLU A 170 -9.20 14.96 6.02
CA GLU A 170 -8.40 13.75 6.23
C GLU A 170 -9.24 12.49 6.47
N LEU A 171 -8.75 11.36 5.94
CA LEU A 171 -9.25 10.01 6.21
C LEU A 171 -8.12 9.16 6.79
N LEU A 172 -8.39 8.55 7.95
CA LEU A 172 -7.51 7.57 8.58
C LEU A 172 -8.20 6.20 8.61
N MET A 173 -7.59 5.20 7.96
CA MET A 173 -8.05 3.81 8.01
C MET A 173 -7.21 3.03 9.02
N LEU A 174 -7.90 2.45 10.00
CA LEU A 174 -7.28 1.60 11.02
C LEU A 174 -7.64 0.13 10.80
N ARG A 175 -6.67 -0.77 10.90
CA ARG A 175 -6.86 -2.22 10.73
C ARG A 175 -6.05 -2.99 11.77
N ARG A 176 -6.61 -4.10 12.25
CA ARG A 176 -5.88 -5.10 13.05
C ARG A 176 -5.16 -6.05 12.10
N THR A 177 -3.85 -5.91 11.97
CA THR A 177 -3.00 -6.68 11.04
C THR A 177 -2.57 -8.03 11.64
N ASN A 178 -2.38 -8.07 12.96
CA ASN A 178 -1.84 -9.20 13.70
C ASN A 178 -2.92 -10.03 14.43
N GLY A 179 -4.12 -10.15 13.83
CA GLY A 179 -5.24 -10.94 14.36
C GLY A 179 -6.26 -10.12 15.18
N ARG A 180 -7.40 -10.73 15.52
CA ARG A 180 -8.60 -10.03 16.03
C ARG A 180 -8.40 -9.26 17.34
N GLN A 181 -7.39 -9.61 18.14
CA GLN A 181 -7.10 -8.95 19.42
C GLN A 181 -5.92 -7.96 19.33
N SER A 182 -5.20 -7.90 18.21
CA SER A 182 -4.07 -6.98 18.03
C SER A 182 -4.52 -5.52 17.99
N GLU A 183 -3.65 -4.58 18.34
CA GLU A 183 -3.99 -3.15 18.32
C GLU A 183 -4.39 -2.68 16.92
N LEU A 184 -5.15 -1.57 16.86
CA LEU A 184 -5.52 -0.95 15.60
C LEU A 184 -4.32 -0.18 15.07
N GLU A 185 -3.86 -0.55 13.88
CA GLU A 185 -2.74 0.10 13.20
C GLU A 185 -3.25 0.96 12.04
N ALA A 186 -2.63 2.13 11.84
CA ALA A 186 -2.90 2.97 10.69
C ALA A 186 -2.38 2.31 9.41
N VAL A 187 -3.29 1.95 8.50
CA VAL A 187 -2.97 1.30 7.23
C VAL A 187 -3.15 2.20 6.01
N PHE A 188 -3.85 3.33 6.19
CA PHE A 188 -4.00 4.35 5.16
C PHE A 188 -4.31 5.71 5.80
N HIS A 189 -3.68 6.76 5.29
CA HIS A 189 -3.92 8.14 5.70
C HIS A 189 -3.85 9.03 4.46
N THR A 190 -4.85 9.88 4.24
CA THR A 190 -4.79 10.86 3.14
C THR A 190 -3.85 12.00 3.50
N GLU A 191 -3.14 12.54 2.51
CA GLU A 191 -2.31 13.73 2.69
C GLU A 191 -3.14 15.02 2.52
N MET A 192 -2.87 16.03 3.35
CA MET A 192 -3.46 17.36 3.19
C MET A 192 -2.91 18.05 1.94
N GLN A 193 -3.79 18.60 1.11
CA GLN A 193 -3.43 19.30 -0.12
C GLN A 193 -3.54 20.82 0.07
N ARG A 194 -2.41 21.51 -0.01
CA ARG A 194 -2.28 22.96 0.20
C ARG A 194 -1.50 23.62 -0.93
N ILE A 195 -1.81 24.88 -1.22
CA ILE A 195 -1.16 25.69 -2.26
C ILE A 195 0.21 26.17 -1.76
N ASP A 196 1.24 26.05 -2.59
CA ASP A 196 2.60 26.56 -2.37
C ASP A 196 3.28 26.16 -1.05
N TYR A 197 2.94 24.99 -0.50
CA TYR A 197 3.41 24.55 0.83
C TYR A 197 3.06 25.54 1.97
N ASN A 198 2.14 26.47 1.73
CA ASN A 198 1.68 27.42 2.72
C ASN A 198 0.66 26.72 3.65
N VAL A 199 0.94 26.74 4.95
CA VAL A 199 0.20 25.98 5.97
C VAL A 199 -1.27 26.43 6.08
N GLN A 200 -1.64 27.59 5.54
CA GLN A 200 -2.96 28.21 5.74
C GLN A 200 -3.89 28.22 4.51
N THR A 201 -3.49 27.69 3.36
CA THR A 201 -4.27 27.76 2.11
C THR A 201 -4.53 26.38 1.52
N PRO A 202 -5.58 25.66 1.95
CA PRO A 202 -5.96 24.39 1.35
C PRO A 202 -6.48 24.57 -0.08
N LEU A 203 -6.36 23.52 -0.91
CA LEU A 203 -7.07 23.46 -2.19
C LEU A 203 -8.58 23.41 -1.95
N GLN A 204 -9.35 24.16 -2.74
CA GLN A 204 -10.79 24.29 -2.55
C GLN A 204 -11.53 24.12 -3.87
N LEU A 205 -12.71 23.51 -3.79
CA LEU A 205 -13.71 23.49 -4.84
C LEU A 205 -14.61 24.71 -4.66
N ALA A 206 -14.61 25.62 -5.63
CA ALA A 206 -15.33 26.88 -5.52
C ALA A 206 -16.25 27.15 -6.72
N ARG A 207 -17.47 27.58 -6.42
CA ARG A 207 -18.45 28.14 -7.36
C ARG A 207 -18.68 29.60 -6.95
N VAL A 208 -18.04 30.53 -7.67
CA VAL A 208 -18.03 31.96 -7.35
C VAL A 208 -18.96 32.77 -8.26
N ASP A 209 -19.56 33.82 -7.71
CA ASP A 209 -20.42 34.80 -8.41
C ASP A 209 -19.54 35.84 -9.16
N GLU A 210 -20.05 36.42 -10.26
CA GLU A 210 -19.39 37.51 -11.02
C GLU A 210 -19.04 38.74 -10.16
N ARG A 211 -19.62 38.87 -8.96
CA ARG A 211 -19.34 39.94 -7.98
C ARG A 211 -18.03 39.77 -7.21
N ILE A 212 -17.41 38.60 -7.26
CA ILE A 212 -16.12 38.32 -6.61
C ILE A 212 -15.03 38.51 -7.65
N ASP A 213 -14.10 39.43 -7.37
CA ASP A 213 -13.04 39.85 -8.29
C ASP A 213 -12.22 38.63 -8.78
N GLU A 214 -12.27 38.35 -10.10
CA GLU A 214 -11.57 37.21 -10.71
C GLU A 214 -10.05 37.28 -10.50
N ASP A 215 -9.51 38.50 -10.32
CA ASP A 215 -8.10 38.78 -10.08
C ASP A 215 -7.67 38.51 -8.62
N GLY A 216 -8.60 38.46 -7.67
CA GLY A 216 -8.33 38.12 -6.26
C GLY A 216 -8.37 36.62 -5.96
N VAL A 217 -8.96 35.83 -6.86
CA VAL A 217 -9.15 34.37 -6.72
C VAL A 217 -8.14 33.58 -7.58
N THR A 218 -7.41 34.25 -8.47
CA THR A 218 -6.47 33.60 -9.40
C THR A 218 -5.22 33.00 -8.73
N GLU A 219 -4.93 33.34 -7.48
CA GLU A 219 -3.88 32.66 -6.68
C GLU A 219 -4.36 31.36 -6.00
N LEU A 220 -5.67 31.06 -6.01
CA LEU A 220 -6.26 29.94 -5.25
C LEU A 220 -6.95 28.85 -6.09
N ALA A 221 -6.97 28.96 -7.41
CA ALA A 221 -7.71 28.04 -8.27
C ALA A 221 -6.79 27.26 -9.24
N LEU A 222 -6.65 25.96 -8.99
CA LEU A 222 -6.24 25.00 -10.03
C LEU A 222 -7.46 24.71 -10.91
N ASP A 223 -7.36 25.18 -12.14
CA ASP A 223 -8.32 25.14 -13.25
C ASP A 223 -9.05 23.78 -13.41
N TYR A 224 -10.37 23.77 -13.20
CA TYR A 224 -11.31 22.96 -13.99
C TYR A 224 -12.33 23.89 -14.64
N LYS A 225 -11.89 24.59 -15.69
CA LYS A 225 -12.73 25.41 -16.58
C LYS A 225 -13.67 24.54 -17.41
N LEU A 226 -14.85 24.25 -16.88
CA LEU A 226 -16.03 23.96 -17.67
C LEU A 226 -17.15 24.91 -17.24
N ASP A 227 -17.59 25.74 -18.19
CA ASP A 227 -18.88 26.42 -18.25
C ASP A 227 -19.06 27.91 -17.87
N SER A 228 -18.00 28.67 -17.55
CA SER A 228 -18.12 30.14 -17.40
C SER A 228 -18.08 30.93 -18.73
N ARG A 229 -17.98 30.27 -19.89
CA ARG A 229 -17.71 30.93 -21.19
C ARG A 229 -18.87 31.79 -21.73
N ARG A 230 -20.08 31.70 -21.16
CA ARG A 230 -21.26 32.40 -21.68
C ARG A 230 -21.51 33.80 -21.10
N CYS A 231 -20.93 34.11 -19.95
CA CYS A 231 -21.21 35.35 -19.23
C CYS A 231 -20.22 36.48 -19.54
N LEU A 232 -18.93 36.19 -19.69
CA LEU A 232 -17.90 37.22 -19.96
C LEU A 232 -18.14 37.97 -21.29
N ALA A 233 -18.73 37.31 -22.28
CA ALA A 233 -19.04 37.91 -23.59
C ALA A 233 -20.08 39.05 -23.54
N LYS A 234 -20.81 39.21 -22.42
CA LYS A 234 -21.86 40.23 -22.28
C LYS A 234 -21.37 41.55 -21.68
N MET A 235 -20.21 41.60 -21.02
CA MET A 235 -19.81 42.77 -20.22
C MET A 235 -18.72 43.67 -20.85
N ILE A 236 -18.00 43.21 -21.87
CA ILE A 236 -17.02 44.05 -22.59
C ILE A 236 -17.65 44.55 -23.91
N LYS A 237 -17.96 45.85 -24.00
CA LYS A 237 -18.19 46.48 -25.32
C LYS A 237 -16.85 46.64 -26.03
N GLY A 238 -16.33 45.54 -26.59
CA GLY A 238 -15.06 45.46 -27.29
C GLY A 238 -14.46 44.05 -27.29
N PHE A 239 -13.47 43.80 -28.15
CA PHE A 239 -12.70 42.56 -28.10
C PHE A 239 -11.78 42.56 -26.88
N ALA A 240 -11.60 41.41 -26.21
CA ALA A 240 -10.72 41.25 -25.04
C ALA A 240 -9.20 41.30 -25.37
N PHE A 241 -8.86 41.64 -26.61
CA PHE A 241 -7.50 41.64 -27.13
C PHE A 241 -7.23 42.90 -27.96
N LYS A 242 -5.95 43.27 -28.08
CA LYS A 242 -5.53 44.44 -28.85
C LYS A 242 -5.72 44.19 -30.35
N ILE A 243 -6.44 45.08 -31.03
CA ILE A 243 -6.53 45.07 -32.49
C ILE A 243 -5.20 45.56 -33.08
N LEU A 244 -4.51 44.68 -33.82
CA LEU A 244 -3.21 44.95 -34.42
C LEU A 244 -3.34 45.80 -35.68
N SER A 245 -2.27 46.50 -36.11
CA SER A 245 -2.25 47.21 -37.39
C SER A 245 -2.17 46.23 -38.57
N PRO A 246 -2.64 46.59 -39.79
CA PRO A 246 -2.48 45.74 -40.97
C PRO A 246 -1.02 45.30 -41.17
N ARG A 247 -0.08 46.22 -40.96
CA ARG A 247 1.37 45.96 -41.06
C ARG A 247 1.85 44.93 -40.03
N ASP A 248 1.39 45.02 -38.79
CA ASP A 248 1.79 44.07 -37.74
C ASP A 248 1.21 42.67 -38.00
N ILE A 249 -0.04 42.60 -38.46
CA ILE A 249 -0.69 41.34 -38.85
C ILE A 249 0.08 40.69 -40.00
N THR A 250 0.38 41.46 -41.04
CA THR A 250 1.20 41.00 -42.17
C THR A 250 2.57 40.49 -41.71
N GLY A 251 3.24 41.20 -40.79
CA GLY A 251 4.52 40.78 -40.24
C GLY A 251 4.46 39.41 -39.56
N VAL A 252 3.41 39.17 -38.76
CA VAL A 252 3.21 37.87 -38.09
C VAL A 252 2.87 36.76 -39.07
N LEU A 253 1.95 36.99 -40.01
CA LEU A 253 1.56 35.97 -41.00
C LEU A 253 2.75 35.54 -41.88
N ASN A 254 3.61 36.48 -42.26
CA ASN A 254 4.83 36.16 -42.98
C ASN A 254 5.85 35.40 -42.13
N MET A 255 5.92 35.66 -40.81
CA MET A 255 6.77 34.92 -39.88
C MET A 255 6.29 33.47 -39.67
N ILE A 256 4.97 33.25 -39.72
CA ILE A 256 4.35 31.91 -39.67
C ILE A 256 4.55 31.14 -40.99
N GLY A 257 4.95 31.82 -42.07
CA GLY A 257 5.28 31.18 -43.35
C GLY A 257 4.13 31.12 -44.36
N VAL A 258 3.16 32.05 -44.28
CA VAL A 258 2.08 32.15 -45.28
C VAL A 258 2.66 32.51 -46.66
N HIS A 259 2.25 31.75 -47.69
CA HIS A 259 2.66 31.95 -49.08
C HIS A 259 1.46 32.18 -50.02
N PRO A 260 1.53 33.13 -50.97
CA PRO A 260 2.61 34.11 -51.18
C PRO A 260 2.69 35.11 -50.02
N ALA A 261 3.80 35.86 -49.95
CA ALA A 261 4.03 36.83 -48.87
C ALA A 261 2.87 37.82 -48.78
N VAL A 262 2.31 37.93 -47.58
CA VAL A 262 1.17 38.79 -47.28
C VAL A 262 1.61 40.24 -47.38
N VAL A 263 0.75 41.10 -47.93
CA VAL A 263 0.92 42.56 -47.95
C VAL A 263 -0.23 43.24 -47.18
N PRO A 264 -0.04 44.47 -46.65
CA PRO A 264 -1.07 45.16 -45.87
C PRO A 264 -2.41 45.33 -46.60
N GLU A 265 -2.38 45.49 -47.93
CA GLU A 265 -3.57 45.60 -48.77
C GLU A 265 -4.46 44.35 -48.69
N ASN A 266 -3.89 43.16 -48.45
CA ASN A 266 -4.66 41.92 -48.28
C ASN A 266 -5.50 41.92 -46.99
N ILE A 267 -5.15 42.75 -46.01
CA ILE A 267 -5.88 42.91 -44.75
C ILE A 267 -6.92 44.04 -44.85
N GLU A 268 -6.58 45.12 -45.57
CA GLU A 268 -7.47 46.26 -45.78
C GLU A 268 -8.59 45.97 -46.79
N ARG A 269 -8.30 45.12 -47.77
CA ARG A 269 -9.24 44.65 -48.80
C ARG A 269 -9.17 43.13 -48.91
N PRO A 270 -9.73 42.40 -47.93
CA PRO A 270 -9.63 40.96 -47.89
C PRO A 270 -10.45 40.31 -49.01
N ALA A 271 -9.84 39.32 -49.65
CA ALA A 271 -10.48 38.42 -50.61
C ALA A 271 -10.71 37.05 -49.94
N ALA A 272 -11.66 36.27 -50.45
CA ALA A 272 -12.02 34.98 -49.84
C ALA A 272 -10.82 34.02 -49.74
N ASP A 273 -10.02 33.93 -50.81
CA ASP A 273 -8.84 33.06 -50.86
C ASP A 273 -7.79 33.45 -49.79
N ASN A 274 -7.57 34.76 -49.62
CA ASN A 274 -6.66 35.28 -48.60
C ASN A 274 -7.19 34.99 -47.19
N ALA A 275 -8.49 35.17 -46.96
CA ALA A 275 -9.11 34.90 -45.67
C ALA A 275 -8.96 33.42 -45.27
N MET A 276 -9.26 32.51 -46.20
CA MET A 276 -9.12 31.08 -45.97
C MET A 276 -7.67 30.67 -45.70
N SER A 277 -6.73 31.16 -46.50
CA SER A 277 -5.30 30.90 -46.33
C SER A 277 -4.78 31.37 -44.96
N PHE A 278 -5.13 32.60 -44.55
CA PHE A 278 -4.62 33.16 -43.30
C PHE A 278 -5.20 32.48 -42.07
N PHE A 279 -6.49 32.14 -42.10
CA PHE A 279 -7.11 31.38 -41.02
C PHE A 279 -6.55 29.96 -40.92
N ASN A 280 -6.30 29.29 -42.05
CA ASN A 280 -5.66 27.97 -42.03
C ASN A 280 -4.27 28.02 -41.39
N ALA A 281 -3.41 28.92 -41.85
CA ALA A 281 -2.04 29.01 -41.33
C ALA A 281 -1.98 29.32 -39.82
N LEU A 282 -2.87 30.18 -39.33
CA LEU A 282 -2.97 30.46 -37.90
C LEU A 282 -3.50 29.25 -37.11
N ALA A 283 -4.45 28.49 -37.67
CA ALA A 283 -4.97 27.28 -37.05
C ALA A 283 -3.91 26.17 -36.99
N GLU A 284 -3.21 25.89 -38.10
CA GLU A 284 -2.12 24.90 -38.16
C GLU A 284 -1.03 25.23 -37.15
N PHE A 285 -0.61 26.50 -37.09
CA PHE A 285 0.35 26.97 -36.08
C PHE A 285 -0.18 26.84 -34.65
N ALA A 286 -1.44 27.19 -34.39
CA ALA A 286 -2.01 27.13 -33.05
C ALA A 286 -2.10 25.70 -32.52
N TYR A 287 -2.47 24.74 -33.36
CA TYR A 287 -2.70 23.36 -32.96
C TYR A 287 -1.48 22.43 -33.10
N ASP A 288 -0.38 22.88 -33.70
CA ASP A 288 0.78 22.03 -34.08
C ASP A 288 0.36 20.87 -35.01
N MET A 289 -0.50 21.17 -35.98
CA MET A 289 -1.14 20.16 -36.82
C MET A 289 -1.12 20.57 -38.28
N ASP A 290 -0.93 19.58 -39.15
CA ASP A 290 -1.10 19.73 -40.59
C ASP A 290 -2.55 19.38 -40.98
N SER A 291 -3.22 20.28 -41.70
CA SER A 291 -4.60 20.09 -42.16
C SER A 291 -4.77 18.82 -43.00
N GLN A 292 -3.73 18.39 -43.72
CA GLN A 292 -3.73 17.16 -44.51
C GLN A 292 -3.71 15.89 -43.63
N GLN A 293 -2.99 15.92 -42.51
CA GLN A 293 -2.93 14.80 -41.58
C GLN A 293 -4.26 14.57 -40.83
N MET A 294 -4.99 15.65 -40.54
CA MET A 294 -6.34 15.56 -39.96
C MET A 294 -7.34 14.93 -40.90
N LYS A 295 -7.30 15.30 -42.18
CA LYS A 295 -8.15 14.71 -43.23
C LYS A 295 -7.96 13.19 -43.33
N ALA A 296 -6.73 12.71 -43.16
CA ALA A 296 -6.40 11.28 -43.19
C ALA A 296 -6.91 10.47 -41.98
N GLN A 297 -7.18 11.13 -40.85
CA GLN A 297 -7.67 10.48 -39.62
C GLN A 297 -9.19 10.47 -39.48
N MET A 298 -9.92 11.09 -40.42
CA MET A 298 -11.38 11.14 -40.41
C MET A 298 -11.97 9.76 -40.79
N PRO A 299 -12.93 9.22 -40.02
CA PRO A 299 -13.54 7.92 -40.32
C PRO A 299 -14.19 7.90 -41.71
N GLY A 300 -13.88 6.89 -42.53
CA GLY A 300 -14.34 6.73 -43.92
C GLY A 300 -15.82 6.35 -44.08
N GLY A 301 -16.73 7.16 -43.56
CA GLY A 301 -18.18 6.93 -43.59
C GLY A 301 -18.94 7.60 -44.75
N ILE A 302 -18.24 8.24 -45.69
CA ILE A 302 -18.85 9.04 -46.76
C ILE A 302 -18.84 8.26 -48.07
N GLN A 303 -20.02 8.09 -48.67
CA GLN A 303 -20.14 7.53 -50.01
C GLN A 303 -19.60 8.58 -51.01
N TYR A 304 -18.59 8.20 -51.79
CA TYR A 304 -17.87 9.04 -52.77
C TYR A 304 -17.06 10.20 -52.16
N PRO A 305 -15.99 9.93 -51.39
CA PRO A 305 -15.14 10.95 -50.76
C PRO A 305 -14.55 11.98 -51.73
N GLU A 306 -14.25 11.56 -52.96
CA GLU A 306 -13.67 12.38 -54.03
C GLU A 306 -14.55 13.56 -54.45
N ILE A 307 -15.87 13.47 -54.28
CA ILE A 307 -16.82 14.54 -54.64
C ILE A 307 -16.80 15.66 -53.59
N TYR A 308 -16.49 15.31 -52.34
CA TYR A 308 -16.55 16.23 -51.19
C TYR A 308 -15.17 16.70 -50.73
N ASP A 309 -14.13 16.38 -51.48
CA ASP A 309 -12.74 16.58 -51.06
C ASP A 309 -12.43 18.07 -50.75
N GLU A 310 -12.78 18.96 -51.69
CA GLU A 310 -12.63 20.41 -51.53
C GLU A 310 -13.52 20.97 -50.42
N ALA A 311 -14.75 20.45 -50.29
CA ALA A 311 -15.67 20.88 -49.24
C ALA A 311 -15.17 20.49 -47.84
N MET A 312 -14.50 19.34 -47.73
CA MET A 312 -13.91 18.87 -46.48
C MET A 312 -12.70 19.68 -46.05
N ASP A 313 -11.89 20.16 -47.00
CA ASP A 313 -10.79 21.07 -46.69
C ASP A 313 -11.34 22.36 -46.07
N VAL A 314 -12.34 22.97 -46.70
CA VAL A 314 -12.99 24.18 -46.18
C VAL A 314 -13.64 23.94 -44.82
N LEU A 315 -14.33 22.82 -44.62
CA LEU A 315 -14.96 22.47 -43.34
C LEU A 315 -13.94 22.27 -42.22
N THR A 316 -12.80 21.67 -42.54
CA THR A 316 -11.70 21.43 -41.60
C THR A 316 -11.12 22.77 -41.15
N VAL A 317 -10.76 23.64 -42.11
CA VAL A 317 -10.24 24.98 -41.82
C VAL A 317 -11.26 25.78 -41.02
N PHE A 318 -12.54 25.77 -41.40
CA PHE A 318 -13.60 26.48 -40.69
C PHE A 318 -13.74 25.99 -39.24
N LYS A 319 -13.76 24.68 -39.02
CA LYS A 319 -13.91 24.09 -37.69
C LYS A 319 -12.76 24.49 -36.77
N LEU A 320 -11.52 24.37 -37.25
CA LEU A 320 -10.32 24.74 -36.48
C LEU A 320 -10.27 26.24 -36.21
N SER A 321 -10.56 27.05 -37.23
CA SER A 321 -10.59 28.50 -37.13
C SER A 321 -11.67 28.98 -36.15
N ARG A 322 -12.85 28.36 -36.18
CA ARG A 322 -13.93 28.65 -35.23
C ARG A 322 -13.53 28.29 -33.80
N GLN A 323 -12.89 27.14 -33.59
CA GLN A 323 -12.39 26.75 -32.27
C GLN A 323 -11.35 27.75 -31.76
N LEU A 324 -10.41 28.16 -32.60
CA LEU A 324 -9.41 29.17 -32.25
C LEU A 324 -10.02 30.55 -31.98
N ALA A 325 -11.03 30.95 -32.74
CA ALA A 325 -11.78 32.18 -32.53
C ALA A 325 -12.54 32.15 -31.18
N MET A 326 -13.19 31.04 -30.85
CA MET A 326 -13.86 30.84 -29.55
C MET A 326 -12.90 30.90 -28.36
N ILE A 327 -11.66 30.39 -28.50
CA ILE A 327 -10.62 30.53 -27.45
C ILE A 327 -10.32 32.01 -27.17
N ASN A 328 -10.40 32.86 -28.19
CA ASN A 328 -10.20 34.29 -28.10
C ASN A 328 -11.51 35.06 -27.84
N LEU A 329 -12.55 34.38 -27.34
CA LEU A 329 -13.85 34.95 -26.97
C LEU A 329 -14.60 35.58 -28.17
N VAL A 330 -14.40 35.04 -29.36
CA VAL A 330 -15.20 35.40 -30.55
C VAL A 330 -16.16 34.26 -30.88
N ASP A 331 -17.38 34.38 -30.35
CA ASP A 331 -18.40 33.32 -30.43
C ASP A 331 -19.22 33.32 -31.72
N ASP A 332 -19.19 34.43 -32.47
CA ASP A 332 -20.02 34.67 -33.66
C ASP A 332 -19.31 34.39 -35.00
N PHE A 333 -18.15 33.75 -34.95
CA PHE A 333 -17.37 33.37 -36.14
C PHE A 333 -18.15 32.42 -37.06
N ASN A 334 -18.28 32.77 -38.35
CA ASN A 334 -19.16 32.07 -39.29
C ASN A 334 -18.59 32.05 -40.72
N PHE A 335 -19.22 31.29 -41.63
CA PHE A 335 -18.72 31.12 -43.00
C PHE A 335 -18.62 32.42 -43.81
N LYS A 336 -19.39 33.47 -43.49
CA LYS A 336 -19.23 34.76 -44.18
C LYS A 336 -17.87 35.39 -43.91
N ASP A 337 -17.24 35.05 -42.78
CA ASP A 337 -15.89 35.51 -42.45
C ASP A 337 -14.83 34.92 -43.41
N PHE A 338 -15.13 33.81 -44.08
CA PHE A 338 -14.32 33.24 -45.16
C PHE A 338 -14.69 33.82 -46.53
N TRP A 339 -15.98 33.76 -46.88
CA TRP A 339 -16.42 34.02 -48.25
C TRP A 339 -16.61 35.51 -48.57
N GLU A 340 -16.99 36.30 -47.56
CA GLU A 340 -17.29 37.73 -47.67
C GLU A 340 -16.66 38.51 -46.51
N PRO A 341 -15.31 38.49 -46.37
CA PRO A 341 -14.63 39.07 -45.23
C PRO A 341 -14.83 40.60 -45.18
N ILE A 342 -15.39 41.10 -44.07
CA ILE A 342 -15.56 42.55 -43.85
C ILE A 342 -14.24 43.10 -43.26
N PRO A 343 -13.60 44.12 -43.85
CA PRO A 343 -12.24 44.57 -43.47
C PRO A 343 -12.02 44.80 -41.97
N LYS A 344 -12.93 45.51 -41.30
CA LYS A 344 -12.84 45.79 -39.86
C LYS A 344 -12.96 44.53 -39.00
N ARG A 345 -13.87 43.62 -39.38
CA ARG A 345 -14.11 42.36 -38.67
C ARG A 345 -12.98 41.37 -38.90
N PHE A 346 -12.56 41.21 -40.16
CA PHE A 346 -11.45 40.36 -40.55
C PHE A 346 -10.15 40.72 -39.80
N ARG A 347 -9.83 42.01 -39.72
CA ARG A 347 -8.70 42.51 -38.94
C ARG A 347 -8.80 42.17 -37.45
N ALA A 348 -9.99 42.25 -36.86
CA ALA A 348 -10.20 41.87 -35.46
C ALA A 348 -10.05 40.36 -35.24
N LEU A 349 -10.61 39.53 -36.12
CA LEU A 349 -10.48 38.08 -36.06
C LEU A 349 -9.01 37.62 -36.11
N LEU A 350 -8.24 38.15 -37.07
CA LEU A 350 -6.81 37.86 -37.17
C LEU A 350 -6.05 38.33 -35.93
N SER A 351 -6.39 39.51 -35.39
CA SER A 351 -5.74 40.03 -34.17
C SER A 351 -5.97 39.10 -32.97
N GLY A 352 -7.18 38.56 -32.81
CA GLY A 352 -7.51 37.60 -31.75
C GLY A 352 -6.73 36.30 -31.91
N MET A 353 -6.77 35.69 -33.10
CA MET A 353 -6.05 34.44 -33.36
C MET A 353 -4.53 34.58 -33.18
N ILE A 354 -3.95 35.70 -33.64
CA ILE A 354 -2.53 36.02 -33.43
C ILE A 354 -2.20 36.20 -31.94
N ASN A 355 -3.10 36.79 -31.16
CA ASN A 355 -2.90 36.94 -29.71
C ASN A 355 -2.69 35.58 -29.03
N PHE A 356 -3.51 34.59 -29.37
CA PHE A 356 -3.31 33.22 -28.88
C PHE A 356 -1.98 32.62 -29.37
N CYS A 357 -1.64 32.79 -30.65
CA CYS A 357 -0.40 32.26 -31.21
C CYS A 357 0.85 32.79 -30.47
N ARG A 358 0.86 34.10 -30.14
CA ARG A 358 1.92 34.72 -29.34
C ARG A 358 1.95 34.22 -27.89
N TYR A 359 0.78 34.05 -27.27
CA TYR A 359 0.68 33.47 -25.93
C TYR A 359 1.24 32.05 -25.90
N LYS A 360 0.86 31.22 -26.88
CA LYS A 360 1.40 29.86 -27.05
C LYS A 360 2.92 29.90 -27.13
N GLU A 361 3.49 30.69 -28.05
CA GLU A 361 4.93 30.81 -28.24
C GLU A 361 5.66 31.17 -26.95
N ALA A 362 5.14 32.13 -26.17
CA ALA A 362 5.71 32.50 -24.88
C ALA A 362 5.66 31.38 -23.83
N LYS A 363 4.67 30.47 -23.92
CA LYS A 363 4.50 29.34 -22.99
C LYS A 363 5.24 28.07 -23.43
N VAL A 364 5.68 27.97 -24.69
CA VAL A 364 6.40 26.78 -25.20
C VAL A 364 7.58 26.40 -24.31
N ILE A 365 8.42 27.37 -23.93
CA ILE A 365 9.63 27.12 -23.11
C ILE A 365 9.28 26.47 -21.76
N VAL A 366 8.23 26.98 -21.10
CA VAL A 366 7.78 26.45 -19.80
C VAL A 366 7.22 25.04 -19.98
N ILE A 367 6.39 24.83 -21.01
CA ILE A 367 5.78 23.52 -21.30
C ILE A 367 6.86 22.49 -21.67
N THR A 368 7.88 22.86 -22.44
CA THR A 368 8.98 21.94 -22.76
C THR A 368 9.79 21.57 -21.53
N GLY A 369 10.08 22.52 -20.63
CA GLY A 369 10.75 22.21 -19.35
C GLY A 369 9.92 21.24 -18.49
N MET A 370 8.61 21.48 -18.37
CA MET A 370 7.72 20.56 -17.65
C MET A 370 7.66 19.17 -18.29
N LYS A 371 7.73 19.07 -19.63
CA LYS A 371 7.79 17.77 -20.32
C LYS A 371 9.09 17.03 -20.00
N GLU A 372 10.21 17.73 -19.94
CA GLU A 372 11.51 17.16 -19.54
C GLU A 372 11.46 16.66 -18.09
N ASP A 373 10.90 17.45 -17.16
CA ASP A 373 10.74 17.04 -15.76
C ASP A 373 9.86 15.79 -15.62
N VAL A 374 8.76 15.71 -16.37
CA VAL A 374 7.90 14.51 -16.41
C VAL A 374 8.66 13.30 -16.93
N GLN A 375 9.50 13.46 -17.96
CA GLN A 375 10.34 12.37 -18.48
C GLN A 375 11.37 11.91 -17.44
N VAL A 376 11.99 12.83 -16.71
CA VAL A 376 12.91 12.51 -15.61
C VAL A 376 12.19 11.73 -14.52
N LEU A 377 11.00 12.16 -14.10
CA LEU A 377 10.22 11.46 -13.09
C LEU A 377 9.78 10.06 -13.55
N ASP A 378 9.36 9.89 -14.79
CA ASP A 378 8.97 8.56 -15.31
C ASP A 378 10.17 7.62 -15.43
N SER A 379 11.36 8.13 -15.78
CA SER A 379 12.59 7.35 -15.76
C SER A 379 12.94 6.86 -14.35
N ALA A 380 12.85 7.73 -13.33
CA ALA A 380 13.07 7.35 -11.94
C ALA A 380 12.02 6.34 -11.44
N ARG A 381 10.75 6.50 -11.86
CA ARG A 381 9.67 5.55 -11.56
C ARG A 381 9.97 4.17 -12.12
N LEU A 382 10.43 4.09 -13.37
CA LEU A 382 10.81 2.82 -14.01
C LEU A 382 11.95 2.13 -13.25
N GLU A 383 12.99 2.86 -12.85
CA GLU A 383 14.10 2.31 -12.03
C GLU A 383 13.62 1.79 -10.66
N LEU A 384 12.70 2.50 -10.00
CA LEU A 384 12.11 2.08 -8.74
C LEU A 384 11.28 0.80 -8.88
N VAL A 385 10.50 0.68 -9.96
CA VAL A 385 9.71 -0.51 -10.27
C VAL A 385 10.64 -1.71 -10.53
N GLU A 386 11.74 -1.52 -11.25
CA GLU A 386 12.72 -2.58 -11.49
C GLU A 386 13.36 -3.07 -10.19
N LYS A 387 13.76 -2.15 -9.30
CA LYS A 387 14.28 -2.48 -7.97
C LYS A 387 13.25 -3.22 -7.11
N LEU A 388 11.98 -2.81 -7.16
CA LEU A 388 10.90 -3.47 -6.42
C LEU A 388 10.74 -4.92 -6.90
N ASN A 389 10.70 -5.14 -8.22
CA ASN A 389 10.61 -6.49 -8.80
C ASN A 389 11.82 -7.36 -8.42
N GLN A 390 13.02 -6.78 -8.36
CA GLN A 390 14.21 -7.50 -7.92
C GLN A 390 14.08 -7.95 -6.45
N VAL A 391 13.68 -7.05 -5.56
CA VAL A 391 13.50 -7.36 -4.13
C VAL A 391 12.38 -8.39 -3.92
N ASP A 392 11.29 -8.31 -4.67
CA ASP A 392 10.18 -9.27 -4.59
C ASP A 392 10.60 -10.69 -5.03
N SER A 393 11.43 -10.78 -6.08
CA SER A 393 12.05 -12.03 -6.52
C SER A 393 12.98 -12.62 -5.45
N GLU A 394 13.83 -11.78 -4.85
CA GLU A 394 14.74 -12.18 -3.77
C GLU A 394 13.97 -12.65 -2.53
N LEU A 395 12.86 -11.97 -2.18
CA LEU A 395 11.98 -12.34 -1.06
C LEU A 395 11.31 -13.69 -1.31
N THR A 396 10.78 -13.90 -2.51
CA THR A 396 10.14 -15.16 -2.90
C THR A 396 11.13 -16.32 -2.81
N ALA A 397 12.34 -16.14 -3.35
CA ALA A 397 13.41 -17.15 -3.27
C ALA A 397 13.89 -17.39 -1.82
N ALA A 398 13.86 -16.38 -0.95
CA ALA A 398 14.15 -16.55 0.47
C ALA A 398 13.05 -17.34 1.19
N GLN A 399 11.78 -17.07 0.89
CA GLN A 399 10.64 -17.81 1.46
C GLN A 399 10.59 -19.27 1.01
N GLU A 400 10.89 -19.55 -0.26
CA GLU A 400 10.99 -20.93 -0.76
C GLU A 400 12.10 -21.71 -0.03
N ARG A 401 13.28 -21.10 0.16
CA ARG A 401 14.37 -21.69 0.95
C ARG A 401 13.97 -21.95 2.39
N HIS A 402 13.35 -20.96 3.04
CA HIS A 402 12.91 -21.09 4.43
C HIS A 402 11.86 -22.20 4.60
N ASN A 403 10.90 -22.32 3.67
CA ASN A 403 9.90 -23.37 3.70
C ASN A 403 10.50 -24.76 3.49
N ALA A 404 11.51 -24.89 2.61
CA ALA A 404 12.23 -26.14 2.42
C ALA A 404 13.00 -26.54 3.70
N GLU A 405 13.72 -25.60 4.31
CA GLU A 405 14.42 -25.83 5.58
C GLU A 405 13.47 -26.23 6.71
N LEU A 406 12.29 -25.61 6.80
CA LEU A 406 11.24 -25.96 7.76
C LEU A 406 10.75 -27.41 7.58
N GLN A 407 10.57 -27.83 6.34
CA GLN A 407 10.14 -29.19 6.02
C GLN A 407 11.21 -30.22 6.41
N ASP A 408 12.48 -29.94 6.09
CA ASP A 408 13.61 -30.80 6.47
C ASP A 408 13.75 -30.88 7.99
N THR A 409 13.63 -29.74 8.67
CA THR A 409 13.67 -29.66 10.15
C THR A 409 12.53 -30.46 10.77
N TRP A 410 11.31 -30.35 10.24
CA TRP A 410 10.16 -31.10 10.73
C TRP A 410 10.33 -32.62 10.55
N SER A 411 10.87 -33.05 9.40
CA SER A 411 11.18 -34.46 9.16
C SER A 411 12.21 -34.98 10.16
N ALA A 412 13.30 -34.22 10.37
CA ALA A 412 14.34 -34.58 11.33
C ALA A 412 13.81 -34.63 12.77
N GLU A 413 12.95 -33.69 13.18
CA GLU A 413 12.31 -33.70 14.49
C GLU A 413 11.41 -34.93 14.69
N ASN A 414 10.66 -35.33 13.66
CA ASN A 414 9.81 -36.51 13.72
C ASN A 414 10.64 -37.81 13.83
N GLU A 415 11.73 -37.93 13.06
CA GLU A 415 12.66 -39.05 13.17
C GLU A 415 13.31 -39.14 14.57
N VAL A 416 13.71 -37.99 15.14
CA VAL A 416 14.24 -37.93 16.52
C VAL A 416 13.18 -38.34 17.54
N ALA A 417 11.91 -37.94 17.34
CA ALA A 417 10.81 -38.33 18.21
C ALA A 417 10.55 -39.85 18.15
N GLU A 418 10.55 -40.45 16.97
CA GLU A 418 10.40 -41.90 16.78
C GLU A 418 11.58 -42.69 17.39
N ALA A 419 12.81 -42.20 17.18
CA ALA A 419 14.01 -42.78 17.79
C ALA A 419 13.93 -42.73 19.32
N ARG A 420 13.50 -41.60 19.91
CA ARG A 420 13.28 -41.46 21.37
C ARG A 420 12.23 -42.43 21.88
N ALA A 421 11.10 -42.56 21.20
CA ALA A 421 10.05 -43.52 21.58
C ALA A 421 10.56 -44.96 21.57
N THR A 422 11.42 -45.30 20.59
CA THR A 422 12.05 -46.62 20.50
C THR A 422 13.05 -46.84 21.63
N ILE A 423 13.89 -45.84 21.95
CA ILE A 423 14.82 -45.87 23.09
C ILE A 423 14.06 -46.07 24.40
N ASP A 424 12.95 -45.36 24.62
CA ASP A 424 12.14 -45.52 25.83
C ASP A 424 11.55 -46.93 25.95
N LYS A 425 11.07 -47.50 24.84
CA LYS A 425 10.56 -48.87 24.79
C LYS A 425 11.66 -49.89 25.12
N LEU A 426 12.83 -49.75 24.50
CA LEU A 426 13.98 -50.62 24.74
C LEU A 426 14.50 -50.47 26.18
N THR A 427 14.50 -49.27 26.74
CA THR A 427 14.89 -49.01 28.13
C THR A 427 13.95 -49.68 29.12
N ARG A 428 12.63 -49.63 28.87
CA ARG A 428 11.64 -50.37 29.67
C ARG A 428 11.85 -51.88 29.58
N GLN A 429 12.08 -52.42 28.38
CA GLN A 429 12.37 -53.84 28.18
C GLN A 429 13.67 -54.28 28.86
N ARG A 430 14.71 -53.44 28.81
CA ARG A 430 15.97 -53.68 29.51
C ARG A 430 15.75 -53.72 31.03
N SER A 431 15.01 -52.76 31.58
CA SER A 431 14.72 -52.71 33.03
C SER A 431 13.91 -53.92 33.51
N SER A 432 12.99 -54.45 32.70
CA SER A 432 12.26 -55.67 33.04
C SER A 432 13.14 -56.91 32.93
N ALA A 433 14.02 -56.98 31.93
CA ALA A 433 15.00 -58.06 31.81
C ALA A 433 15.99 -58.06 32.98
N GLU A 434 16.50 -56.90 33.39
CA GLU A 434 17.38 -56.76 34.58
C GLU A 434 16.69 -57.28 35.85
N ARG A 435 15.39 -56.97 36.06
CA ARG A 435 14.61 -57.52 37.18
C ARG A 435 14.51 -59.05 37.15
N VAL A 436 14.26 -59.63 35.97
CA VAL A 436 14.18 -61.10 35.81
C VAL A 436 15.53 -61.75 36.11
N VAL A 437 16.64 -61.14 35.67
CA VAL A 437 17.99 -61.61 35.97
C VAL A 437 18.26 -61.54 37.47
N GLU A 438 17.91 -60.42 38.13
CA GLU A 438 18.09 -60.27 39.59
C GLU A 438 17.30 -61.34 40.37
N ASP A 439 16.05 -61.61 39.99
CA ASP A 439 15.23 -62.66 40.59
C ASP A 439 15.82 -64.07 40.35
N ALA A 440 16.35 -64.32 39.15
CA ALA A 440 17.02 -65.58 38.83
C ALA A 440 18.30 -65.76 39.65
N GLU A 441 19.08 -64.69 39.89
CA GLU A 441 20.26 -64.71 40.74
C GLU A 441 19.91 -64.95 42.21
N LYS A 442 18.85 -64.33 42.73
CA LYS A 442 18.32 -64.60 44.08
C LYS A 442 17.88 -66.06 44.23
N LYS A 443 17.20 -66.62 43.22
CA LYS A 443 16.83 -68.05 43.23
C LYS A 443 18.07 -68.95 43.15
N ARG A 444 19.05 -68.62 42.31
CA ARG A 444 20.30 -69.38 42.17
C ARG A 444 21.10 -69.41 43.48
N THR A 445 21.20 -68.27 44.16
CA THR A 445 21.87 -68.18 45.47
C THR A 445 21.12 -69.00 46.53
N GLY A 446 19.79 -68.92 46.57
CA GLY A 446 18.97 -69.76 47.45
C GLY A 446 19.10 -71.26 47.19
N VAL A 447 19.17 -71.70 45.92
CA VAL A 447 19.40 -73.11 45.56
C VAL A 447 20.82 -73.54 45.94
N LYS A 448 21.84 -72.70 45.72
CA LYS A 448 23.22 -72.99 46.15
C LYS A 448 23.32 -73.21 47.65
N GLU A 449 22.64 -72.39 48.46
CA GLU A 449 22.64 -72.54 49.91
C GLU A 449 21.94 -73.84 50.35
N ARG A 450 20.84 -74.22 49.69
CA ARG A 450 20.17 -75.51 49.93
C ARG A 450 21.03 -76.72 49.57
N VAL A 451 21.78 -76.64 48.47
CA VAL A 451 22.74 -77.68 48.07
C VAL A 451 23.83 -77.81 49.12
N ARG A 452 24.42 -76.69 49.55
CA ARG A 452 25.43 -76.67 50.62
C ARG A 452 24.93 -77.28 51.93
N GLN A 453 23.70 -76.97 52.33
CA GLN A 453 23.06 -77.60 53.50
C GLN A 453 22.82 -79.11 53.30
N GLY A 454 22.45 -79.51 52.09
CA GLY A 454 22.29 -80.93 51.72
C GLY A 454 23.62 -81.69 51.77
N GLU A 455 24.70 -81.11 51.26
CA GLU A 455 26.04 -81.68 51.30
C GLU A 455 26.54 -81.85 52.74
N GLN A 456 26.34 -80.85 53.61
CA GLN A 456 26.66 -80.97 55.05
C GLN A 456 25.87 -82.13 55.72
N ARG A 457 24.62 -82.33 55.31
CA ARG A 457 23.76 -83.40 55.85
C ARG A 457 24.15 -84.78 55.35
N ILE A 458 24.60 -84.88 54.10
CA ILE A 458 25.17 -86.10 53.53
C ILE A 458 26.46 -86.48 54.27
N GLU A 459 27.31 -85.51 54.60
CA GLU A 459 28.55 -85.76 55.34
C GLU A 459 28.26 -86.29 56.75
N GLN A 460 27.31 -85.68 57.47
CA GLN A 460 26.85 -86.17 58.77
C GLN A 460 26.29 -87.60 58.71
N LEU A 461 25.55 -87.94 57.65
CA LEU A 461 25.01 -89.29 57.45
C LEU A 461 26.10 -90.29 57.06
N ARG A 462 27.14 -89.87 56.34
CA ARG A 462 28.30 -90.72 56.01
C ARG A 462 29.11 -91.07 57.25
N GLU A 463 29.31 -90.13 58.17
CA GLU A 463 29.93 -90.40 59.47
C GLU A 463 29.13 -91.43 60.29
N GLN A 464 27.79 -91.39 60.21
CA GLN A 464 26.91 -92.40 60.85
C GLN A 464 26.99 -93.78 60.19
N VAL A 465 27.16 -93.86 58.87
CA VAL A 465 27.33 -95.13 58.13
C VAL A 465 28.67 -95.79 58.46
N ILE A 466 29.75 -95.01 58.59
CA ILE A 466 31.06 -95.50 59.01
C ILE A 466 31.01 -96.07 60.45
N SER A 467 30.20 -95.46 61.32
CA SER A 467 29.95 -95.99 62.68
C SER A 467 29.18 -97.32 62.70
N LEU A 468 28.37 -97.63 61.67
CA LEU A 468 27.52 -98.83 61.62
C LEU A 468 28.12 -99.97 60.80
N GLN A 469 29.16 -99.70 60.00
CA GLN A 469 29.90 -100.72 59.24
C GLN A 469 31.03 -101.40 60.03
N GLY A 470 31.22 -101.05 61.31
CA GLY A 470 32.16 -101.69 62.24
C GLY A 470 31.62 -102.95 62.95
N GLN A 471 30.41 -103.40 62.64
CA GLN A 471 29.81 -104.62 63.17
C GLN A 471 29.23 -105.45 62.02
N ILE A 472 30.04 -106.35 61.45
CA ILE A 472 29.66 -107.69 60.96
C ILE A 472 30.93 -108.31 60.37
N ALA A 473 31.38 -109.41 60.99
CA ALA A 473 32.57 -110.17 60.65
C ALA A 473 32.24 -111.41 59.82
N GLU A 474 33.24 -111.83 59.06
CA GLU A 474 33.28 -112.91 58.08
C GLU A 474 33.41 -114.33 58.66
N SER A 475 33.21 -115.30 57.76
CA SER A 475 34.03 -116.52 57.59
C SER A 475 33.51 -117.84 58.20
N PRO A 476 34.01 -119.01 57.78
CA PRO A 476 33.28 -119.95 56.92
C PRO A 476 33.40 -121.41 57.45
N GLU A 477 33.08 -122.37 56.57
CA GLU A 477 33.46 -123.79 56.64
C GLU A 477 32.75 -124.69 57.66
N GLY A 478 31.98 -125.63 57.11
CA GLY A 478 31.50 -126.78 57.85
C GLY A 478 30.52 -127.61 57.04
N LEU A 479 31.02 -128.75 56.55
CA LEU A 479 30.27 -129.96 56.21
C LEU A 479 29.83 -130.11 54.74
N GLU A 480 30.84 -130.37 53.91
CA GLU A 480 30.78 -131.57 53.08
C GLU A 480 30.61 -132.80 53.99
N LYS A 481 29.46 -133.48 53.87
CA LYS A 481 29.31 -134.96 53.86
C LYS A 481 27.88 -135.36 54.25
N GLU A 482 26.96 -134.99 53.37
CA GLU A 482 25.62 -135.59 53.22
C GLU A 482 24.99 -134.76 52.12
N ILE A 483 25.34 -134.96 50.86
CA ILE A 483 24.49 -135.77 49.98
C ILE A 483 25.35 -136.03 48.73
N GLU A 484 26.41 -136.82 48.95
CA GLU A 484 27.17 -137.48 47.89
C GLU A 484 26.36 -138.63 47.25
N GLU A 485 25.10 -138.82 47.65
CA GLU A 485 24.23 -139.93 47.21
C GLU A 485 23.05 -139.53 46.32
N LEU A 486 22.86 -138.25 45.98
CA LEU A 486 21.95 -137.82 44.90
C LEU A 486 22.70 -137.21 43.70
N LYS A 487 23.92 -137.71 43.50
CA LYS A 487 24.85 -137.27 42.46
C LYS A 487 24.69 -138.00 41.11
N GLY A 488 23.63 -138.80 40.90
CA GLY A 488 23.45 -139.57 39.65
C GLY A 488 22.49 -138.96 38.62
N GLY A 489 21.21 -138.83 38.97
CA GLY A 489 20.15 -138.51 37.99
C GLY A 489 19.90 -137.03 37.71
N VAL A 490 20.39 -136.12 38.55
CA VAL A 490 20.13 -134.67 38.45
C VAL A 490 21.14 -133.95 37.52
N ARG A 491 22.30 -134.55 37.24
CA ARG A 491 23.37 -133.92 36.42
C ARG A 491 23.00 -133.72 34.95
N GLN A 492 22.17 -134.56 34.35
CA GLN A 492 21.80 -134.44 32.93
C GLN A 492 20.64 -133.45 32.67
N LEU A 493 19.74 -133.23 33.63
CA LEU A 493 18.68 -132.21 33.51
C LEU A 493 19.11 -130.82 34.01
N LYS A 494 20.02 -130.73 35.00
CA LYS A 494 20.58 -129.44 35.44
C LYS A 494 21.48 -128.80 34.37
N ALA A 495 22.27 -129.56 33.63
CA ALA A 495 23.18 -129.01 32.62
C ALA A 495 22.44 -128.21 31.53
N VAL A 496 21.27 -128.67 31.07
CA VAL A 496 20.48 -127.98 30.03
C VAL A 496 19.74 -126.76 30.58
N LEU A 497 19.29 -126.81 31.84
CA LEU A 497 18.54 -125.74 32.49
C LEU A 497 19.47 -124.62 33.01
N GLU A 498 20.68 -124.98 33.43
CA GLU A 498 21.73 -124.06 33.88
C GLU A 498 22.37 -123.32 32.70
N ASP A 499 22.54 -123.97 31.55
CA ASP A 499 23.04 -123.32 30.34
C ASP A 499 22.04 -122.28 29.79
N LYS A 500 20.73 -122.60 29.81
CA LYS A 500 19.67 -121.61 29.49
C LYS A 500 19.51 -120.51 30.54
N ALA A 501 19.72 -120.80 31.83
CA ALA A 501 19.67 -119.79 32.89
C ALA A 501 20.90 -118.86 32.87
N ASN A 502 22.07 -119.38 32.49
CA ASN A 502 23.30 -118.61 32.29
C ASN A 502 23.19 -117.72 31.04
N GLN A 503 22.61 -118.22 29.94
CA GLN A 503 22.28 -117.39 28.78
C GLN A 503 21.31 -116.26 29.14
N ARG A 504 20.23 -116.53 29.89
CA ARG A 504 19.29 -115.46 30.31
C ARG A 504 19.95 -114.41 31.21
N ARG A 505 20.82 -114.80 32.14
CA ARG A 505 21.59 -113.85 32.97
C ARG A 505 22.57 -113.03 32.15
N SER A 506 23.29 -113.66 31.22
CA SER A 506 24.21 -112.97 30.30
C SER A 506 23.48 -111.95 29.41
N HIS A 507 22.32 -112.32 28.86
CA HIS A 507 21.49 -111.41 28.07
C HIS A 507 20.96 -110.24 28.91
N SER A 508 20.44 -110.50 30.13
CA SER A 508 19.96 -109.44 31.03
C SER A 508 21.06 -108.46 31.45
N GLN A 509 22.28 -108.94 31.66
CA GLN A 509 23.43 -108.09 31.99
C GLN A 509 23.87 -107.24 30.78
N ARG A 510 23.80 -107.80 29.57
CA ARG A 510 24.04 -107.04 28.32
C ARG A 510 22.97 -105.97 28.12
N ASP A 511 21.70 -106.29 28.32
CA ASP A 511 20.59 -105.33 28.19
C ASP A 511 20.70 -104.19 29.19
N GLN A 512 21.08 -104.44 30.45
CA GLN A 512 21.36 -103.37 31.42
C GLN A 512 22.54 -102.48 31.03
N THR A 513 23.54 -103.06 30.35
CA THR A 513 24.70 -102.30 29.90
C THR A 513 24.33 -101.45 28.68
N PHE A 514 23.55 -101.98 27.74
CA PHE A 514 23.00 -101.22 26.62
C PHE A 514 22.04 -100.12 27.07
N ALA A 515 21.15 -100.38 28.04
CA ALA A 515 20.25 -99.37 28.58
C ALA A 515 21.02 -98.19 29.22
N ARG A 516 22.12 -98.47 29.93
CA ARG A 516 23.02 -97.43 30.45
C ARG A 516 23.73 -96.65 29.35
N LEU A 517 24.21 -97.35 28.31
CA LEU A 517 24.85 -96.71 27.16
C LEU A 517 23.88 -95.79 26.41
N ILE A 518 22.65 -96.22 26.18
CA ILE A 518 21.60 -95.43 25.54
C ILE A 518 21.33 -94.17 26.34
N LYS A 519 21.17 -94.28 27.67
CA LYS A 519 20.98 -93.12 28.55
C LYS A 519 22.15 -92.13 28.48
N HIS A 520 23.38 -92.63 28.37
CA HIS A 520 24.56 -91.77 28.20
C HIS A 520 24.57 -91.10 26.82
N MET A 521 24.21 -91.81 25.74
CA MET A 521 24.11 -91.24 24.39
C MET A 521 23.01 -90.18 24.29
N GLU A 522 21.88 -90.37 24.95
CA GLU A 522 20.82 -89.37 25.08
C GLU A 522 21.33 -88.13 25.85
N GLY A 523 22.04 -88.33 26.96
CA GLY A 523 22.69 -87.24 27.70
C GLY A 523 23.67 -86.43 26.83
N TYR A 524 24.53 -87.10 26.06
CA TYR A 524 25.46 -86.42 25.15
C TYR A 524 24.74 -85.66 24.03
N LYS A 525 23.63 -86.19 23.51
CA LYS A 525 22.81 -85.49 22.50
C LYS A 525 22.19 -84.20 23.05
N ASP A 526 21.70 -84.23 24.29
CA ASP A 526 21.15 -83.06 24.97
C ASP A 526 22.24 -82.01 25.27
N GLU A 527 23.44 -82.46 25.57
CA GLU A 527 24.60 -81.58 25.81
C GLU A 527 25.10 -80.94 24.50
N LEU A 528 25.19 -81.71 23.42
CA LEU A 528 25.51 -81.23 22.06
C LEU A 528 24.51 -80.19 21.57
N THR A 529 23.21 -80.40 21.79
CA THR A 529 22.18 -79.43 21.41
C THR A 529 22.26 -78.15 22.25
N ARG A 530 22.55 -78.25 23.55
CA ARG A 530 22.82 -77.06 24.39
C ARG A 530 24.03 -76.27 23.91
N VAL A 531 25.14 -76.93 23.59
CA VAL A 531 26.35 -76.27 23.07
C VAL A 531 26.07 -75.61 21.72
N GLY A 532 25.31 -76.25 20.83
CA GLY A 532 24.87 -75.66 19.56
C GLY A 532 24.06 -74.38 19.74
N ASN A 533 23.11 -74.37 20.68
CA ASN A 533 22.29 -73.18 20.98
C ASN A 533 23.13 -72.03 21.57
N VAL A 534 24.09 -72.33 22.45
CA VAL A 534 25.00 -71.33 23.03
C VAL A 534 25.92 -70.76 21.94
N ALA A 535 26.45 -71.58 21.04
CA ALA A 535 27.28 -71.13 19.93
C ALA A 535 26.50 -70.21 18.97
N ALA A 536 25.26 -70.57 18.62
CA ALA A 536 24.40 -69.73 17.78
C ALA A 536 24.10 -68.37 18.45
N SER A 537 23.82 -68.36 19.75
CA SER A 537 23.61 -67.13 20.51
C SER A 537 24.88 -66.26 20.59
N ALA A 538 26.06 -66.87 20.69
CA ALA A 538 27.34 -66.15 20.72
C ALA A 538 27.64 -65.49 19.37
N GLU A 539 27.40 -66.19 18.25
CA GLU A 539 27.61 -65.62 16.91
C GLU A 539 26.62 -64.46 16.64
N ALA A 540 25.36 -64.61 17.02
CA ALA A 540 24.37 -63.54 16.92
C ALA A 540 24.69 -62.32 17.82
N ALA A 541 25.31 -62.53 18.98
CA ALA A 541 25.80 -61.44 19.82
C ALA A 541 27.01 -60.72 19.20
N LYS A 542 27.93 -61.47 18.59
CA LYS A 542 29.10 -60.93 17.89
C LYS A 542 28.70 -60.08 16.69
N GLN A 543 27.77 -60.54 15.85
CA GLN A 543 27.27 -59.77 14.70
C GLN A 543 26.60 -58.47 15.13
N ARG A 544 25.77 -58.49 16.18
CA ARG A 544 25.17 -57.27 16.76
C ARG A 544 26.19 -56.29 17.33
N SER A 545 27.27 -56.80 17.92
CA SER A 545 28.35 -55.94 18.41
C SER A 545 29.14 -55.28 17.26
N VAL A 546 29.27 -55.94 16.12
CA VAL A 546 29.91 -55.37 14.92
C VAL A 546 29.02 -54.29 14.31
N SER A 547 27.73 -54.56 14.11
CA SER A 547 26.80 -53.56 13.55
C SER A 547 26.70 -52.31 14.44
N SER A 548 26.57 -52.49 15.76
CA SER A 548 26.54 -51.37 16.71
C SER A 548 27.83 -50.54 16.70
N ARG A 549 28.98 -51.16 16.39
CA ARG A 549 30.26 -50.48 16.30
C ARG A 549 30.39 -49.68 15.00
N GLU A 550 29.85 -50.20 13.90
CA GLU A 550 29.74 -49.49 12.62
C GLU A 550 28.83 -48.26 12.75
N GLU A 551 27.65 -48.42 13.36
CA GLU A 551 26.69 -47.34 13.64
C GLU A 551 27.31 -46.25 14.53
N LEU A 552 28.03 -46.63 15.59
CA LEU A 552 28.75 -45.70 16.46
C LEU A 552 29.83 -44.91 15.70
N LYS A 553 30.48 -45.50 14.70
CA LYS A 553 31.47 -44.82 13.87
C LYS A 553 30.80 -43.79 12.96
N GLN A 554 29.66 -44.14 12.35
CA GLN A 554 28.87 -43.22 11.53
C GLN A 554 28.32 -42.05 12.37
N LEU A 555 27.77 -42.31 13.55
CA LEU A 555 27.28 -41.26 14.45
C LEU A 555 28.38 -40.29 14.88
N ARG A 556 29.60 -40.78 15.12
CA ARG A 556 30.74 -39.92 15.46
C ARG A 556 31.14 -39.00 14.31
N GLN A 557 31.16 -39.52 13.08
CA GLN A 557 31.45 -38.72 11.90
C GLN A 557 30.39 -37.64 11.69
N SER A 558 29.11 -37.97 11.86
CA SER A 558 28.01 -36.99 11.79
C SER A 558 28.09 -35.93 12.89
N LEU A 559 28.46 -36.31 14.11
CA LEU A 559 28.67 -35.36 15.22
C LEU A 559 29.85 -34.41 14.95
N GLU A 560 30.94 -34.90 14.36
CA GLU A 560 32.09 -34.06 13.98
C GLU A 560 31.74 -33.08 12.86
N ALA A 561 30.98 -33.52 11.85
CA ALA A 561 30.47 -32.64 10.79
C ALA A 561 29.55 -31.55 11.36
N ALA A 562 28.55 -31.92 12.18
CA ALA A 562 27.64 -30.95 12.79
C ALA A 562 28.37 -29.95 13.71
N ARG A 563 29.49 -30.33 14.32
CA ARG A 563 30.33 -29.41 15.10
C ARG A 563 31.10 -28.43 14.22
N GLN A 564 31.54 -28.85 13.04
CA GLN A 564 32.20 -27.97 12.07
C GLN A 564 31.19 -26.95 11.51
N ASP A 565 30.02 -27.41 11.10
CA ASP A 565 28.94 -26.54 10.62
C ASP A 565 28.54 -25.51 11.69
N GLY A 566 28.40 -25.95 12.95
CA GLY A 566 28.10 -25.06 14.07
C GLY A 566 29.20 -24.00 14.32
N ALA A 567 30.47 -24.33 14.10
CA ALA A 567 31.57 -23.38 14.22
C ALA A 567 31.58 -22.35 13.08
N GLU A 568 31.27 -22.78 11.85
CA GLU A 568 31.14 -21.91 10.69
C GLU A 568 29.95 -20.94 10.83
N LEU A 569 28.81 -21.45 11.30
CA LEU A 569 27.62 -20.64 11.62
C LEU A 569 27.91 -19.59 12.71
N ASP A 570 28.62 -19.95 13.77
CA ASP A 570 29.00 -19.01 14.84
C ASP A 570 29.95 -17.90 14.34
N GLN A 571 30.84 -18.23 13.40
CA GLN A 571 31.72 -17.25 12.75
C GLN A 571 30.95 -16.31 11.81
N SER A 572 29.98 -16.84 11.05
CA SER A 572 29.09 -16.05 10.20
C SER A 572 28.22 -15.09 11.03
N LEU A 573 27.63 -15.58 12.13
CA LEU A 573 26.86 -14.76 13.08
C LEU A 573 27.69 -13.60 13.64
N LYS A 574 28.93 -13.84 14.06
CA LYS A 574 29.82 -12.78 14.55
C LYS A 574 30.07 -11.70 13.49
N THR A 575 30.21 -12.09 12.23
CA THR A 575 30.41 -11.16 11.11
C THR A 575 29.16 -10.31 10.87
N ILE A 576 27.99 -10.94 10.79
CA ILE A 576 26.70 -10.26 10.59
C ILE A 576 26.38 -9.30 11.75
N VAL A 577 26.66 -9.69 13.00
CA VAL A 577 26.48 -8.82 14.16
C VAL A 577 27.39 -7.60 14.07
N ALA A 578 28.65 -7.77 13.67
CA ALA A 578 29.59 -6.66 13.50
C ALA A 578 29.19 -5.71 12.35
N ASP A 579 28.66 -6.24 11.25
CA ASP A 579 28.14 -5.44 10.14
C ASP A 579 26.89 -4.64 10.55
N THR A 580 25.99 -5.29 11.30
CA THR A 580 24.76 -4.65 11.81
C THR A 580 25.09 -3.51 12.76
N GLU A 581 26.07 -3.68 13.64
CA GLU A 581 26.46 -2.63 14.59
C GLU A 581 27.14 -1.45 13.88
N ARG A 582 27.97 -1.71 12.85
CA ARG A 582 28.52 -0.66 11.98
C ARG A 582 27.43 0.11 11.25
N ALA A 583 26.43 -0.58 10.70
CA ALA A 583 25.31 0.06 10.02
C ALA A 583 24.49 0.95 10.97
N LYS A 584 24.27 0.52 12.21
CA LYS A 584 23.60 1.33 13.25
C LYS A 584 24.39 2.60 13.59
N GLN A 585 25.71 2.50 13.73
CA GLN A 585 26.56 3.67 14.01
C GLN A 585 26.47 4.70 12.89
N VAL A 586 26.62 4.28 11.64
CA VAL A 586 26.49 5.16 10.46
C VAL A 586 25.10 5.80 10.39
N HIS A 587 24.04 5.03 10.70
CA HIS A 587 22.69 5.56 10.75
C HIS A 587 22.52 6.61 11.87
N SER A 588 23.05 6.35 13.06
CA SER A 588 23.01 7.29 14.19
C SER A 588 23.72 8.60 13.87
N GLU A 589 24.93 8.54 13.30
CA GLU A 589 25.68 9.74 12.89
C GLU A 589 24.94 10.53 11.82
N ARG A 590 24.29 9.85 10.86
CA ARG A 590 23.48 10.50 9.83
C ARG A 590 22.24 11.18 10.39
N MET A 591 21.60 10.58 11.40
CA MET A 591 20.44 11.17 12.08
C MET A 591 20.84 12.44 12.85
N GLU A 592 21.97 12.42 13.54
CA GLU A 592 22.51 13.59 14.26
C GLU A 592 22.80 14.75 13.29
N GLN A 593 23.43 14.47 12.14
CA GLN A 593 23.68 15.48 11.10
C GLN A 593 22.39 16.07 10.52
N LEU A 594 21.33 15.27 10.38
CA LEU A 594 20.02 15.75 9.90
C LEU A 594 19.33 16.62 10.96
N GLU A 595 19.44 16.27 12.24
CA GLU A 595 18.91 17.08 13.34
C GLU A 595 19.63 18.43 13.46
N GLU A 596 20.95 18.46 13.34
CA GLU A 596 21.71 19.72 13.31
C GLU A 596 21.28 20.63 12.15
N ARG A 597 21.14 20.07 10.94
CA ARG A 597 20.64 20.82 9.77
C ARG A 597 19.23 21.34 10.00
N ARG A 598 18.36 20.54 10.62
CA ARG A 598 16.99 20.97 10.96
C ARG A 598 17.01 22.13 11.95
N GLN A 599 17.84 22.08 12.98
CA GLN A 599 17.96 23.16 13.97
C GLN A 599 18.49 24.45 13.33
N GLN A 600 19.51 24.36 12.46
CA GLN A 600 20.02 25.52 11.72
C GLN A 600 18.95 26.13 10.81
N ALA A 601 18.19 25.31 10.08
CA ALA A 601 17.10 25.78 9.24
C ALA A 601 15.99 26.47 10.06
N LEU A 602 15.64 25.93 11.24
CA LEU A 602 14.67 26.55 12.14
C LEU A 602 15.15 27.91 12.66
N GLN A 603 16.43 28.04 13.04
CA GLN A 603 17.01 29.32 13.45
C GLN A 603 16.96 30.35 12.33
N GLN A 604 17.36 29.96 11.11
CA GLN A 604 17.29 30.84 9.94
C GLN A 604 15.84 31.28 9.64
N HIS A 605 14.88 30.37 9.77
CA HIS A 605 13.47 30.70 9.57
C HIS A 605 12.96 31.70 10.61
N GLN A 606 13.33 31.53 11.88
CA GLN A 606 13.00 32.49 12.95
C GLN A 606 13.62 33.87 12.71
N GLU A 607 14.88 33.93 12.26
CA GLU A 607 15.53 35.20 11.91
C GLU A 607 14.85 35.91 10.73
N LEU A 608 14.50 35.16 9.68
CA LEU A 608 13.78 35.71 8.53
C LEU A 608 12.38 36.18 8.90
N GLN A 609 11.67 35.44 9.76
CA GLN A 609 10.36 35.83 10.26
C GLN A 609 10.45 37.11 11.09
N ALA A 610 11.46 37.23 11.97
CA ALA A 610 11.70 38.46 12.73
C ALA A 610 11.98 39.65 11.81
N LYS A 611 12.83 39.49 10.78
CA LYS A 611 13.11 40.53 9.77
C LYS A 611 11.84 40.94 9.04
N ARG A 612 11.03 39.98 8.58
CA ARG A 612 9.76 40.25 7.88
C ARG A 612 8.77 41.02 8.75
N THR A 613 8.67 40.69 10.05
CA THR A 613 7.79 41.42 10.97
C THR A 613 8.25 42.86 11.19
N GLU A 614 9.56 43.10 11.21
CA GLU A 614 10.12 44.45 11.37
C GLU A 614 9.95 45.27 10.09
N GLU A 615 10.18 44.68 8.91
CA GLU A 615 9.90 45.32 7.62
C GLU A 615 8.42 45.68 7.46
N GLN A 616 7.50 44.81 7.90
CA GLN A 616 6.07 45.09 7.91
C GLN A 616 5.72 46.29 8.81
N ARG A 617 6.34 46.39 10.00
CA ARG A 617 6.15 47.56 10.88
C ARG A 617 6.65 48.84 10.24
N GLN A 618 7.83 48.81 9.61
CA GLN A 618 8.38 49.97 8.91
C GLN A 618 7.49 50.40 7.74
N LEU A 619 6.96 49.45 6.97
CA LEU A 619 6.03 49.73 5.88
C LEU A 619 4.73 50.38 6.39
N HIS A 620 4.16 49.87 7.49
CA HIS A 620 2.99 50.49 8.12
C HIS A 620 3.27 51.91 8.61
N GLN A 621 4.44 52.16 9.20
CA GLN A 621 4.83 53.52 9.62
C GLN A 621 4.96 54.47 8.42
N LEU A 622 5.61 54.03 7.34
CA LEU A 622 5.76 54.83 6.13
C LEU A 622 4.40 55.08 5.43
N GLN A 623 3.50 54.12 5.43
CA GLN A 623 2.14 54.31 4.91
C GLN A 623 1.35 55.33 5.73
N SER A 624 1.46 55.30 7.06
CA SER A 624 0.84 56.31 7.94
C SER A 624 1.38 57.71 7.66
N GLN A 625 2.71 57.85 7.54
CA GLN A 625 3.35 59.12 7.20
C GLN A 625 2.93 59.62 5.82
N ARG A 626 2.79 58.73 4.84
CA ARG A 626 2.30 59.08 3.49
C ARG A 626 0.88 59.66 3.55
N LEU A 627 -0.01 59.01 4.29
CA LEU A 627 -1.39 59.47 4.47
C LEU A 627 -1.46 60.84 5.17
N GLU A 628 -0.64 61.06 6.20
CA GLU A 628 -0.53 62.36 6.87
C GLU A 628 -0.07 63.46 5.91
N LEU A 629 0.99 63.22 5.14
CA LEU A 629 1.50 64.17 4.15
C LEU A 629 0.50 64.42 3.01
N GLU A 630 -0.21 63.40 2.54
CA GLU A 630 -1.28 63.54 1.54
C GLU A 630 -2.42 64.43 2.08
N ALA A 631 -2.79 64.27 3.35
CA ALA A 631 -3.80 65.09 4.01
C ALA A 631 -3.32 66.55 4.17
N GLU A 632 -2.06 66.78 4.52
CA GLU A 632 -1.46 68.12 4.59
C GLU A 632 -1.43 68.80 3.22
N VAL A 633 -1.00 68.10 2.17
CA VAL A 633 -1.01 68.63 0.79
C VAL A 633 -2.43 68.96 0.35
N ALA A 634 -3.41 68.12 0.65
CA ALA A 634 -4.82 68.39 0.34
C ALA A 634 -5.37 69.59 1.12
N ALA A 635 -4.97 69.78 2.38
CA ALA A 635 -5.33 70.96 3.16
C ALA A 635 -4.70 72.25 2.58
N ALA A 636 -3.41 72.21 2.22
CA ALA A 636 -2.71 73.33 1.61
C ALA A 636 -3.32 73.71 0.24
N ARG A 637 -3.68 72.72 -0.59
CA ARG A 637 -4.39 72.96 -1.86
C ARG A 637 -5.73 73.64 -1.65
N ARG A 638 -6.53 73.18 -0.69
CA ARG A 638 -7.82 73.81 -0.35
C ARG A 638 -7.64 75.24 0.14
N ALA A 639 -6.66 75.50 1.00
CA ALA A 639 -6.37 76.86 1.46
C ALA A 639 -5.98 77.78 0.30
N HIS A 640 -5.09 77.31 -0.59
CA HIS A 640 -4.70 78.05 -1.79
C HIS A 640 -5.86 78.32 -2.74
N GLU A 641 -6.76 77.35 -2.96
CA GLU A 641 -7.96 77.55 -3.79
C GLU A 641 -8.89 78.62 -3.22
N VAL A 642 -9.04 78.69 -1.90
CA VAL A 642 -9.81 79.73 -1.21
C VAL A 642 -9.16 81.10 -1.42
N GLU A 643 -7.86 81.24 -1.16
CA GLU A 643 -7.12 82.49 -1.37
C GLU A 643 -7.19 82.97 -2.84
N MET A 644 -7.03 82.05 -3.79
CA MET A 644 -7.14 82.34 -5.23
C MET A 644 -8.58 82.68 -5.65
N GLY A 645 -9.58 82.19 -4.94
CA GLY A 645 -10.98 82.57 -5.08
C GLY A 645 -11.22 84.01 -4.62
N GLU A 646 -10.70 84.36 -3.44
CA GLU A 646 -10.78 85.72 -2.88
C GLU A 646 -10.09 86.75 -3.78
N LEU A 647 -8.87 86.45 -4.24
CA LEU A 647 -8.13 87.32 -5.19
C LEU A 647 -8.90 87.54 -6.49
N ARG A 648 -9.52 86.48 -7.04
CA ARG A 648 -10.37 86.60 -8.24
C ARG A 648 -11.61 87.45 -7.99
N ALA A 649 -12.24 87.34 -6.81
CA ALA A 649 -13.37 88.16 -6.43
C ALA A 649 -12.98 89.65 -6.30
N ILE A 650 -11.83 89.94 -5.68
CA ILE A 650 -11.27 91.30 -5.58
C ILE A 650 -10.97 91.85 -6.98
N TRP A 651 -10.30 91.08 -7.83
CA TRP A 651 -9.99 91.47 -9.21
C TRP A 651 -11.25 91.83 -9.99
N LYS A 652 -12.30 91.00 -9.90
CA LYS A 652 -13.59 91.26 -10.54
C LYS A 652 -14.23 92.55 -10.02
N ALA A 653 -14.24 92.76 -8.71
CA ALA A 653 -14.79 93.98 -8.12
C ALA A 653 -14.04 95.26 -8.56
N VAL A 654 -12.73 95.18 -8.80
CA VAL A 654 -11.94 96.28 -9.36
C VAL A 654 -12.31 96.53 -10.83
N LEU A 655 -12.49 95.47 -11.61
CA LEU A 655 -12.94 95.57 -13.01
C LEU A 655 -14.32 96.22 -13.12
N ASP A 656 -15.28 95.75 -12.33
CA ASP A 656 -16.65 96.28 -12.31
C ASP A 656 -16.66 97.77 -11.90
N LYS A 657 -15.80 98.16 -10.95
CA LYS A 657 -15.59 99.57 -10.59
C LYS A 657 -14.99 100.39 -11.73
N ALA A 658 -14.00 99.85 -12.44
CA ALA A 658 -13.39 100.53 -13.58
C ALA A 658 -14.39 100.72 -14.73
N GLU A 659 -15.24 99.72 -15.02
CA GLU A 659 -16.33 99.84 -15.99
C GLU A 659 -17.35 100.91 -15.56
N SER A 660 -17.77 100.91 -14.29
CA SER A 660 -18.69 101.94 -13.78
C SER A 660 -18.09 103.35 -13.86
N TYR A 661 -16.78 103.48 -13.62
CA TYR A 661 -16.07 104.74 -13.75
C TYR A 661 -16.00 105.20 -15.22
N ASN A 662 -15.68 104.30 -16.15
CA ASN A 662 -15.69 104.60 -17.58
C ASN A 662 -17.07 105.03 -18.08
N LEU A 663 -18.13 104.34 -17.68
CA LEU A 663 -19.51 104.72 -17.99
C LEU A 663 -19.88 106.10 -17.42
N SER A 664 -19.40 106.43 -16.22
CA SER A 664 -19.61 107.78 -15.63
C SER A 664 -18.84 108.87 -16.38
N LEU A 665 -17.66 108.56 -16.90
CA LEU A 665 -16.86 109.45 -17.74
C LEU A 665 -17.52 109.68 -19.10
N GLU A 666 -18.03 108.63 -19.73
CA GLU A 666 -18.80 108.74 -20.98
C GLU A 666 -20.07 109.58 -20.80
N ALA A 667 -20.78 109.41 -19.68
CA ALA A 667 -21.93 110.24 -19.33
C ALA A 667 -21.55 111.73 -19.16
N LEU A 668 -20.43 112.02 -18.48
CA LEU A 668 -19.89 113.38 -18.35
C LEU A 668 -19.46 113.99 -19.69
N PHE A 669 -18.85 113.20 -20.58
CA PHE A 669 -18.52 113.64 -21.94
C PHE A 669 -19.76 113.91 -22.78
N HIS A 670 -20.86 113.18 -22.57
CA HIS A 670 -22.14 113.47 -23.20
C HIS A 670 -22.84 114.72 -22.62
N GLU A 671 -22.74 114.98 -21.31
CA GLU A 671 -23.29 116.20 -20.69
C GLU A 671 -22.53 117.49 -21.05
N HIS A 672 -21.27 117.39 -21.47
CA HIS A 672 -20.45 118.54 -21.90
C HIS A 672 -20.19 118.59 -23.42
N GLY A 673 -20.86 117.75 -24.21
CA GLY A 673 -20.73 117.65 -25.66
C GLY A 673 -21.78 118.38 -26.50
N TYR A 674 -22.54 119.33 -25.94
CA TYR A 674 -23.52 120.13 -26.69
C TYR A 674 -23.53 121.61 -26.24
N SER A 675 -22.57 122.42 -26.74
CA SER A 675 -22.85 123.81 -27.13
C SER A 675 -21.72 124.47 -27.95
N SER A 676 -22.08 124.74 -29.21
CA SER A 676 -21.61 125.79 -30.14
C SER A 676 -20.13 125.89 -30.52
N TYR A 677 -19.84 125.67 -31.81
CA TYR A 677 -19.60 126.70 -32.84
C TYR A 677 -19.73 125.95 -34.19
N GLY A 678 -20.59 126.30 -35.14
CA GLY A 678 -20.84 127.63 -35.69
C GLY A 678 -20.34 127.59 -37.14
N ASP A 679 -21.27 127.77 -38.09
CA ASP A 679 -21.06 127.81 -39.53
C ASP A 679 -19.85 128.66 -39.96
N CYS A 680 -19.10 128.19 -40.98
CA CYS A 680 -18.85 129.00 -42.18
C CYS A 680 -18.35 128.14 -43.38
N PRO A 681 -18.78 128.44 -44.63
CA PRO A 681 -18.61 127.57 -45.79
C PRO A 681 -17.50 128.02 -46.77
N ALA A 682 -17.30 127.16 -47.78
CA ALA A 682 -16.65 127.36 -49.10
C ALA A 682 -15.12 127.21 -49.20
N ALA A 683 -14.67 126.02 -49.62
CA ALA A 683 -14.32 125.71 -51.02
C ALA A 683 -14.21 124.20 -51.22
#